data_AF-U7R4R6-F1
#
_entry.id   AF-U7R4R6-F1
#
_cell.length_a   1.000
_cell.length_b   1.000
_cell.length_c   1.000
_cell.angle_alpha   90.00
_cell.angle_beta   90.00
_cell.angle_gamma   90.00
#
_symmetry.space_group_name_H-M   'P 1'
#
loop_
_entity.id
_entity.type
_entity.pdbx_description
1 polymer ?
#
loop_
_entity_poly.entity_id
_entity_poly.type
_entity_poly.pdbx_seq_one_letter_code
_entity_poly.pdbx_strand_id
1 'polypeptide(L)'
;MSVANETLSLLEKGDITRLTGGGLWDDWLDIDALNKLVYHPLLVAMREERLTLNGMRYFLIQHHHYSRNFTRFLYALVNHLVSHTDNLSDARHLMENLLEEIGVDSDGKMTHAELFQRSLQAVGGQPTSVPALAETEYFASSVLNYCRSDSVAEGLAAFCLGVEAIAPLIYKPVLDALIHLGIDEQGLEFFRLHEDHAITMMHILKKLTENNPELTQRVKEVGRNTILLRCHMFDAIYKKVQTEMTSDSNSFRTFENYESNVRSYCRDYPTIFNTASNALLIDNQGESWIDFLSGAGSLNYGHNNPLLKKSLLDYIQQDGITHSLDLYTDAKKSFIENFNHHILKPRNLHYRFQFTGPTGTNAVEAAMKIARKATGRSDIVAFTNAFHGMSLGALAATARENKRNAAGVPLNNIIRLPYDNFLGQDLASLDVLEKMLFSPGSGIDLPAAIILETIQGEGGVNIASVEWLRGVAKMAEENNIILIVDDIQTGCGRTGSFFSFEEAGLKPDIICLAKSLSGYGLPMSLVLLKPELDIWQPGEHNGTFRGNNLAFIGATKALDYWQDQGFLQGLEKKSILISDFLKELAQRHVQLICDIRGKGMMWGIECHNTHQASVIKREASQLGLIIETCGPQNRTIKLLPPLTIELSTLEQGLLLLEKAVDHASFH
;
A
#
# COMPACT_ATOMS: atom_id res chain seq x y z
N MET A 1 38.88 1.15 30.82
CA MET A 1 38.55 0.19 29.75
C MET A 1 38.04 -1.17 30.23
N SER A 2 38.40 -1.72 31.41
CA SER A 2 37.82 -3.00 31.88
C SER A 2 36.49 -2.88 32.64
N VAL A 3 36.10 -1.68 33.11
CA VAL A 3 34.83 -1.44 33.83
C VAL A 3 33.66 -1.17 32.87
N ALA A 4 33.95 -0.66 31.67
CA ALA A 4 32.96 -0.33 30.64
C ALA A 4 32.30 -1.59 30.02
N ASN A 5 33.04 -2.71 29.92
CA ASN A 5 32.55 -3.94 29.30
C ASN A 5 31.74 -4.85 30.23
N GLU A 6 31.82 -4.69 31.55
CA GLU A 6 30.96 -5.41 32.50
C GLU A 6 29.59 -4.75 32.70
N THR A 7 29.44 -3.48 32.29
CA THR A 7 28.21 -2.70 32.49
C THR A 7 27.14 -3.02 31.43
N LEU A 8 27.54 -3.54 30.26
CA LEU A 8 26.68 -3.75 29.10
C LEU A 8 25.95 -5.10 29.05
N SER A 9 26.38 -6.14 29.79
CA SER A 9 25.80 -7.49 29.63
C SER A 9 24.69 -7.87 30.63
N LEU A 10 24.21 -6.94 31.47
CA LEU A 10 23.42 -7.35 32.62
C LEU A 10 22.08 -6.57 32.83
N LEU A 11 21.66 -5.63 31.97
CA LEU A 11 20.44 -4.81 32.12
C LEU A 11 19.15 -5.49 31.60
N GLU A 12 18.85 -6.71 32.04
CA GLU A 12 17.78 -7.52 31.45
C GLU A 12 16.32 -7.18 31.88
N LYS A 13 16.07 -6.32 32.88
CA LYS A 13 14.69 -6.17 33.43
C LYS A 13 14.23 -4.78 33.94
N GLY A 14 14.85 -3.67 33.54
CA GLY A 14 14.42 -2.34 34.02
C GLY A 14 14.67 -2.13 35.52
N ASP A 15 15.75 -2.72 36.02
CA ASP A 15 16.03 -2.85 37.45
C ASP A 15 16.65 -1.55 38.00
N ILE A 16 15.82 -0.73 38.66
CA ILE A 16 16.22 0.51 39.35
C ILE A 16 17.35 0.24 40.35
N THR A 17 17.40 -0.98 40.91
CA THR A 17 18.38 -1.40 41.90
C THR A 17 19.84 -1.29 41.45
N ARG A 18 20.14 -1.07 40.16
CA ARG A 18 21.52 -0.86 39.68
C ARG A 18 21.94 0.57 39.47
N LEU A 19 20.99 1.49 39.33
CA LEU A 19 21.27 2.92 39.46
C LEU A 19 21.41 3.31 40.94
N THR A 20 20.76 2.58 41.86
CA THR A 20 20.68 2.97 43.27
C THR A 20 21.12 1.87 44.25
N GLY A 21 22.04 0.98 43.84
CA GLY A 21 22.47 -0.20 44.63
C GLY A 21 23.97 -0.44 44.64
N GLY A 22 24.73 0.54 45.14
CA GLY A 22 26.16 0.48 45.40
C GLY A 22 27.03 1.29 44.43
N GLY A 23 26.46 2.22 43.65
CA GLY A 23 27.09 2.84 42.48
C GLY A 23 27.26 4.36 42.52
N LEU A 24 27.71 4.93 41.38
CA LEU A 24 28.02 6.38 41.22
C LEU A 24 26.83 7.31 41.57
N TRP A 25 25.61 6.83 41.35
CA TRP A 25 24.35 7.57 41.42
C TRP A 25 23.59 7.38 42.75
N ASP A 26 24.11 6.54 43.64
CA ASP A 26 23.53 6.29 44.96
C ASP A 26 23.36 7.60 45.73
N ASP A 27 22.22 7.75 46.41
CA ASP A 27 21.80 8.95 47.14
C ASP A 27 21.54 10.20 46.28
N TRP A 28 21.77 10.19 44.97
CA TRP A 28 21.57 11.36 44.10
C TRP A 28 20.28 11.35 43.30
N LEU A 29 19.80 10.16 42.91
CA LEU A 29 18.54 10.00 42.20
C LEU A 29 17.41 9.63 43.17
N ASP A 30 16.28 10.31 43.02
CA ASP A 30 15.09 10.08 43.82
C ASP A 30 14.35 8.82 43.37
N ILE A 31 14.31 7.80 44.23
CA ILE A 31 13.74 6.48 43.90
C ILE A 31 12.25 6.57 43.54
N ASP A 32 11.47 7.45 44.19
CA ASP A 32 10.04 7.60 43.89
C ASP A 32 9.82 8.21 42.51
N ALA A 33 10.61 9.22 42.14
CA ALA A 33 10.56 9.82 40.81
C ALA A 33 11.05 8.83 39.74
N LEU A 34 12.10 8.05 40.01
CA LEU A 34 12.56 6.99 39.11
C LEU A 34 11.50 5.91 38.91
N ASN A 35 10.83 5.47 39.98
CA ASN A 35 9.72 4.52 39.89
C ASN A 35 8.60 5.07 39.01
N LYS A 36 8.21 6.33 39.21
CA LYS A 36 7.19 6.98 38.36
C LYS A 36 7.59 7.01 36.88
N LEU A 37 8.86 7.26 36.59
CA LEU A 37 9.38 7.27 35.22
C LEU A 37 9.39 5.85 34.62
N VAL A 38 10.03 4.89 35.29
CA VAL A 38 10.22 3.53 34.77
C VAL A 38 8.88 2.82 34.55
N TYR A 39 7.94 2.98 35.48
CA TYR A 39 6.59 2.42 35.40
C TYR A 39 5.58 3.35 34.72
N HIS A 40 6.05 4.43 34.08
CA HIS A 40 5.18 5.33 33.34
C HIS A 40 4.39 4.57 32.26
N PRO A 41 3.07 4.76 32.12
CA PRO A 41 2.22 4.01 31.18
C PRO A 41 2.72 3.99 29.73
N LEU A 42 3.31 5.09 29.26
CA LEU A 42 3.93 5.18 27.93
C LEU A 42 5.11 4.21 27.76
N LEU A 43 6.04 4.18 28.72
CA LEU A 43 7.20 3.29 28.64
C LEU A 43 6.80 1.83 28.86
N VAL A 44 5.80 1.58 29.70
CA VAL A 44 5.20 0.24 29.83
C VAL A 44 4.58 -0.19 28.50
N ALA A 45 3.84 0.68 27.82
CA ALA A 45 3.24 0.37 26.52
C ALA A 45 4.30 0.07 25.44
N MET A 46 5.45 0.76 25.46
CA MET A 46 6.58 0.45 24.56
C MET A 46 7.17 -0.93 24.85
N ARG A 47 7.43 -1.26 26.12
CA ARG A 47 7.97 -2.58 26.52
C ARG A 47 7.02 -3.73 26.25
N GLU A 48 5.72 -3.51 26.39
CA GLU A 48 4.68 -4.51 26.17
C GLU A 48 4.19 -4.53 24.72
N GLU A 49 4.88 -3.86 23.80
CA GLU A 49 4.58 -3.90 22.35
C GLU A 49 3.16 -3.39 22.03
N ARG A 50 2.65 -2.46 22.86
CA ARG A 50 1.31 -1.86 22.74
C ARG A 50 1.30 -0.50 22.05
N LEU A 51 2.44 -0.04 21.52
CA LEU A 51 2.53 1.22 20.80
C LEU A 51 2.59 0.96 19.29
N THR A 52 1.72 1.61 18.52
CA THR A 52 1.70 1.50 17.04
C THR A 52 2.86 2.27 16.41
N LEU A 53 3.13 2.05 15.12
CA LEU A 53 4.14 2.83 14.37
C LEU A 53 3.82 4.33 14.38
N ASN A 54 2.55 4.72 14.28
CA ASN A 54 2.13 6.12 14.38
C ASN A 54 2.35 6.67 15.80
N GLY A 55 2.01 5.88 16.84
CA GLY A 55 2.26 6.27 18.22
C GLY A 55 3.76 6.45 18.50
N MET A 56 4.59 5.56 17.93
CA MET A 56 6.05 5.65 18.03
C MET A 56 6.59 6.86 17.27
N ARG A 57 6.08 7.14 16.06
CA ARG A 57 6.39 8.35 15.29
C ARG A 57 6.04 9.60 16.08
N TYR A 58 4.86 9.66 16.68
CA TYR A 58 4.41 10.80 17.47
C TYR A 58 5.35 11.04 18.66
N PHE A 59 5.70 9.98 19.40
CA PHE A 59 6.67 10.06 20.49
C PHE A 59 8.01 10.61 20.02
N LEU A 60 8.57 10.09 18.92
CA LEU A 60 9.87 10.54 18.41
C LEU A 60 9.86 12.00 17.93
N ILE A 61 8.75 12.48 17.35
CA ILE A 61 8.62 13.91 17.00
C ILE A 61 8.58 14.79 18.26
N GLN A 62 7.83 14.38 19.30
CA GLN A 62 7.83 15.13 20.57
C GLN A 62 9.19 15.08 21.26
N HIS A 63 9.88 13.94 21.19
CA HIS A 63 11.24 13.81 21.69
C HIS A 63 12.21 14.73 20.94
N HIS A 64 12.07 14.86 19.61
CA HIS A 64 12.87 15.78 18.80
C HIS A 64 12.73 17.25 19.25
N HIS A 65 11.51 17.72 19.51
CA HIS A 65 11.25 19.10 19.94
C HIS A 65 11.98 19.47 21.23
N TYR A 66 12.18 18.46 22.09
CA TYR A 66 13.00 18.54 23.28
C TYR A 66 14.50 18.46 22.93
N SER A 67 14.93 17.37 22.29
CA SER A 67 16.36 17.02 22.16
C SER A 67 17.15 18.01 21.32
N ARG A 68 16.51 18.72 20.38
CA ARG A 68 17.15 19.81 19.63
C ARG A 68 17.69 20.98 20.49
N ASN A 69 17.37 21.01 21.79
CA ASN A 69 17.87 22.02 22.72
C ASN A 69 19.13 21.59 23.49
N PHE A 70 19.65 20.37 23.30
CA PHE A 70 20.81 19.84 24.04
C PHE A 70 22.04 20.75 23.96
N THR A 71 22.40 21.16 22.75
CA THR A 71 23.49 22.10 22.50
C THR A 71 23.30 23.42 23.26
N ARG A 72 22.06 23.89 23.41
CA ARG A 72 21.73 25.11 24.17
C ARG A 72 21.87 24.91 25.67
N PHE A 73 21.54 23.72 26.19
CA PHE A 73 21.72 23.36 27.60
C PHE A 73 23.22 23.33 27.94
N LEU A 74 24.01 22.59 27.17
CA LEU A 74 25.46 22.48 27.34
C LEU A 74 26.16 23.84 27.23
N TYR A 75 25.81 24.63 26.21
CA TYR A 75 26.38 25.97 26.03
C TYR A 75 26.10 26.89 27.23
N ALA A 76 24.88 26.86 27.78
CA ALA A 76 24.53 27.66 28.95
C ALA A 76 25.37 27.27 30.18
N LEU A 77 25.54 25.97 30.43
CA LEU A 77 26.35 25.46 31.54
C LEU A 77 27.84 25.79 31.38
N VAL A 78 28.39 25.60 30.18
CA VAL A 78 29.78 25.93 29.85
C VAL A 78 30.04 27.41 30.06
N ASN A 79 29.18 28.29 29.53
CA ASN A 79 29.33 29.74 29.69
C ASN A 79 29.36 30.14 31.17
N HIS A 80 28.52 29.49 32.00
CA HIS A 80 28.43 29.78 33.42
C HIS A 80 29.63 29.24 34.24
N LEU A 81 30.22 28.12 33.83
CA LEU A 81 31.49 27.63 34.41
C LEU A 81 32.67 28.52 34.02
N VAL A 82 32.74 28.97 32.75
CA VAL A 82 33.83 29.85 32.27
C VAL A 82 33.81 31.21 32.95
N SER A 83 32.64 31.73 33.34
CA SER A 83 32.55 33.00 34.07
C SER A 83 33.11 32.95 35.50
N HIS A 84 33.52 31.76 35.99
CA HIS A 84 34.14 31.55 37.29
C HIS A 84 35.52 30.90 37.12
N THR A 85 36.60 31.65 37.34
CA THR A 85 37.99 31.24 37.00
C THR A 85 38.46 29.93 37.64
N ASP A 86 37.86 29.53 38.77
CA ASP A 86 38.20 28.29 39.49
C ASP A 86 37.64 27.02 38.82
N ASN A 87 36.78 27.16 37.81
CA ASN A 87 36.05 26.06 37.16
C ASN A 87 36.49 25.81 35.70
N LEU A 88 37.62 26.37 35.23
CA LEU A 88 38.07 26.25 33.84
C LEU A 88 38.32 24.81 33.39
N SER A 89 38.77 23.92 34.29
CA SER A 89 38.94 22.49 33.99
C SER A 89 37.59 21.79 33.78
N ASP A 90 36.59 22.15 34.58
CA ASP A 90 35.24 21.57 34.50
C ASP A 90 34.51 22.06 33.23
N ALA A 91 34.71 23.33 32.87
CA ALA A 91 34.23 23.89 31.61
C ALA A 91 34.83 23.18 30.38
N ARG A 92 36.11 22.79 30.44
CA ARG A 92 36.76 22.03 29.37
C ARG A 92 36.13 20.66 29.18
N HIS A 93 35.85 19.94 30.27
CA HIS A 93 35.19 18.64 30.18
C HIS A 93 33.76 18.72 29.63
N LEU A 94 32.99 19.74 30.00
CA LEU A 94 31.67 19.95 29.36
C LEU A 94 31.77 20.39 27.91
N MET A 95 32.85 21.08 27.52
CA MET A 95 33.10 21.44 26.13
C MET A 95 33.34 20.18 25.28
N GLU A 96 33.96 19.14 25.84
CA GLU A 96 34.14 17.85 25.15
C GLU A 96 32.77 17.22 24.82
N ASN A 97 31.84 17.16 25.79
CA ASN A 97 30.45 16.72 25.51
C ASN A 97 29.77 17.59 24.44
N LEU A 98 29.97 18.92 24.47
CA LEU A 98 29.39 19.82 23.46
C LEU A 98 29.97 19.55 22.07
N LEU A 99 31.28 19.26 21.96
CA LEU A 99 31.95 18.93 20.71
C LEU A 99 31.45 17.61 20.11
N GLU A 100 31.18 16.61 20.95
CA GLU A 100 30.56 15.34 20.55
C GLU A 100 29.13 15.55 20.03
N GLU A 101 28.32 16.37 20.73
CA GLU A 101 26.94 16.67 20.32
C GLU A 101 26.87 17.39 18.96
N ILE A 102 27.84 18.26 18.66
CA ILE A 102 27.92 18.99 17.37
C ILE A 102 28.75 18.28 16.29
N GLY A 103 29.30 17.09 16.58
CA GLY A 103 30.07 16.27 15.62
C GLY A 103 31.40 16.87 15.17
N VAL A 104 32.12 17.54 16.07
CA VAL A 104 33.45 18.14 15.81
C VAL A 104 34.58 17.28 16.42
N ASP A 105 34.29 16.04 16.84
CA ASP A 105 35.33 15.07 17.21
C ASP A 105 36.16 14.66 15.98
N SER A 106 37.42 14.29 16.20
CA SER A 106 38.46 14.17 15.17
C SER A 106 38.29 13.03 14.15
N ASP A 107 37.15 12.33 14.16
CA ASP A 107 36.91 11.10 13.39
C ASP A 107 35.88 11.22 12.26
N GLY A 108 35.28 12.40 12.04
CA GLY A 108 34.30 12.60 10.96
C GLY A 108 33.01 11.79 11.17
N LYS A 109 32.62 11.57 12.43
CA LYS A 109 31.39 10.86 12.78
C LYS A 109 30.15 11.73 12.55
N MET A 110 29.04 11.05 12.29
CA MET A 110 27.71 11.65 12.16
C MET A 110 27.28 12.27 13.50
N THR A 111 26.64 13.44 13.45
CA THR A 111 26.16 14.15 14.65
C THR A 111 25.01 13.39 15.34
N HIS A 112 24.81 13.59 16.65
CA HIS A 112 23.64 13.07 17.37
C HIS A 112 22.32 13.48 16.74
N ALA A 113 22.26 14.71 16.22
CA ALA A 113 21.10 15.21 15.51
C ALA A 113 20.82 14.43 14.21
N GLU A 114 21.85 14.10 13.43
CA GLU A 114 21.72 13.30 12.20
C GLU A 114 21.34 11.84 12.51
N LEU A 115 21.92 11.24 13.56
CA LEU A 115 21.55 9.90 14.01
C LEU A 115 20.09 9.84 14.46
N PHE A 116 19.63 10.84 15.23
CA PHE A 116 18.23 10.92 15.62
C PHE A 116 17.30 11.13 14.41
N GLN A 117 17.73 11.93 13.42
CA GLN A 117 16.96 12.12 12.19
C GLN A 117 16.78 10.82 11.41
N ARG A 118 17.77 9.92 11.38
CA ARG A 118 17.62 8.59 10.79
C ARG A 118 16.55 7.77 11.51
N SER A 119 16.58 7.72 12.84
CA SER A 119 15.53 7.07 13.62
C SER A 119 14.14 7.64 13.33
N LEU A 120 14.05 8.96 13.19
CA LEU A 120 12.80 9.63 12.86
C LEU A 120 12.33 9.30 11.43
N GLN A 121 13.23 9.28 10.45
CA GLN A 121 12.93 8.90 9.07
C GLN A 121 12.51 7.43 8.95
N ALA A 122 13.13 6.54 9.72
CA ALA A 122 12.83 5.11 9.69
C ALA A 122 11.38 4.80 10.13
N VAL A 123 10.82 5.61 11.03
CA VAL A 123 9.39 5.53 11.39
C VAL A 123 8.48 6.37 10.48
N GLY A 124 9.01 6.96 9.42
CA GLY A 124 8.28 7.86 8.51
C GLY A 124 7.92 9.22 9.11
N GLY A 125 8.65 9.67 10.13
CA GLY A 125 8.44 10.94 10.81
C GLY A 125 9.13 12.12 10.12
N GLN A 126 8.51 13.29 10.23
CA GLN A 126 9.09 14.59 9.83
C GLN A 126 9.03 15.54 11.03
N PRO A 127 10.13 16.22 11.42
CA PRO A 127 10.19 17.07 12.62
C PRO A 127 9.08 18.12 12.73
N THR A 128 8.61 18.64 11.60
CA THR A 128 7.60 19.71 11.51
C THR A 128 6.18 19.21 11.33
N SER A 129 5.98 17.89 11.19
CA SER A 129 4.65 17.33 10.92
C SER A 129 3.69 17.37 12.11
N VAL A 130 4.21 17.47 13.33
CA VAL A 130 3.41 17.59 14.56
C VAL A 130 3.98 18.74 15.40
N PRO A 131 3.14 19.70 15.83
CA PRO A 131 3.59 20.77 16.72
C PRO A 131 4.00 20.23 18.09
N ALA A 132 4.92 20.92 18.77
CA ALA A 132 5.30 20.56 20.13
C ALA A 132 4.12 20.71 21.08
N LEU A 133 3.94 19.74 21.99
CA LEU A 133 2.98 19.87 23.08
C LEU A 133 3.46 20.94 24.07
N ALA A 134 2.51 21.62 24.73
CA ALA A 134 2.82 22.62 25.74
C ALA A 134 3.72 22.03 26.86
N GLU A 135 3.50 20.78 27.24
CA GLU A 135 4.29 20.07 28.24
C GLU A 135 5.69 19.71 27.74
N THR A 136 5.85 19.40 26.45
CA THR A 136 7.16 19.18 25.81
C THR A 136 7.97 20.48 25.80
N GLU A 137 7.35 21.59 25.40
CA GLU A 137 7.98 22.92 25.40
C GLU A 137 8.30 23.37 26.83
N TYR A 138 7.36 23.15 27.76
CA TYR A 138 7.53 23.48 29.16
C TYR A 138 8.73 22.72 29.74
N PHE A 139 8.80 21.39 29.55
CA PHE A 139 9.95 20.60 29.98
C PHE A 139 11.28 21.14 29.43
N ALA A 140 11.36 21.33 28.11
CA ALA A 140 12.59 21.84 27.48
C ALA A 140 12.97 23.24 27.99
N SER A 141 11.99 24.12 28.19
CA SER A 141 12.21 25.47 28.71
C SER A 141 12.63 25.47 30.18
N SER A 142 12.07 24.58 31.02
CA SER A 142 12.44 24.43 32.42
C SER A 142 13.89 23.98 32.58
N VAL A 143 14.32 22.98 31.80
CA VAL A 143 15.73 22.54 31.79
C VAL A 143 16.65 23.69 31.36
N LEU A 144 16.29 24.42 30.29
CA LEU A 144 17.08 25.57 29.84
C LEU A 144 17.17 26.67 30.91
N ASN A 145 16.07 26.92 31.63
CA ASN A 145 16.03 27.93 32.70
C ASN A 145 16.92 27.54 33.88
N TYR A 146 16.95 26.26 34.28
CA TYR A 146 17.92 25.78 35.27
C TYR A 146 19.35 25.97 34.78
N CYS A 147 19.65 25.59 33.54
CA CYS A 147 20.99 25.76 32.95
C CYS A 147 21.43 27.23 32.84
N ARG A 148 20.48 28.17 32.83
CA ARG A 148 20.71 29.63 32.80
C ARG A 148 20.60 30.30 34.17
N SER A 149 20.27 29.56 35.22
CA SER A 149 20.11 30.12 36.55
C SER A 149 21.46 30.54 37.15
N ASP A 150 21.42 31.40 38.17
CA ASP A 150 22.61 31.86 38.89
C ASP A 150 23.35 30.74 39.64
N SER A 151 22.78 29.54 39.72
CA SER A 151 23.39 28.36 40.32
C SER A 151 23.81 27.34 39.26
N VAL A 152 25.11 27.28 38.96
CA VAL A 152 25.68 26.27 38.04
C VAL A 152 25.30 24.85 38.47
N ALA A 153 25.31 24.60 39.78
CA ALA A 153 25.02 23.30 40.36
C ALA A 153 23.55 22.87 40.12
N GLU A 154 22.59 23.80 40.19
CA GLU A 154 21.19 23.51 39.86
C GLU A 154 20.99 23.23 38.37
N GLY A 155 21.65 24.01 37.50
CA GLY A 155 21.67 23.73 36.06
C GLY A 155 22.25 22.36 35.72
N LEU A 156 23.41 22.04 36.29
CA LEU A 156 24.05 20.74 36.15
C LEU A 156 23.16 19.62 36.70
N ALA A 157 22.46 19.84 37.82
CA ALA A 157 21.57 18.84 38.39
C ALA A 157 20.37 18.55 37.49
N ALA A 158 19.74 19.59 36.93
CA ALA A 158 18.62 19.42 36.01
C ALA A 158 19.02 18.59 34.77
N PHE A 159 20.18 18.90 34.19
CA PHE A 159 20.64 18.21 32.98
C PHE A 159 21.27 16.83 33.28
N CYS A 160 22.09 16.71 34.31
CA CYS A 160 22.71 15.44 34.69
C CYS A 160 21.70 14.45 35.26
N LEU A 161 21.02 14.81 36.36
CA LEU A 161 20.14 13.89 37.09
C LEU A 161 18.78 13.73 36.42
N GLY A 162 18.29 14.80 35.77
CA GLY A 162 16.95 14.85 35.19
C GLY A 162 16.87 14.48 33.71
N VAL A 163 17.99 14.38 33.00
CA VAL A 163 18.03 14.12 31.55
C VAL A 163 19.00 12.99 31.22
N GLU A 164 20.31 13.15 31.49
CA GLU A 164 21.32 12.22 31.01
C GLU A 164 21.38 10.91 31.80
N ALA A 165 21.44 10.99 33.14
CA ALA A 165 21.59 9.81 34.00
C ALA A 165 20.42 8.81 33.87
N ILE A 166 19.25 9.29 33.44
CA ILE A 166 18.04 8.49 33.26
C ILE A 166 17.80 8.06 31.79
N ALA A 167 18.60 8.53 30.83
CA ALA A 167 18.40 8.23 29.41
C ALA A 167 18.36 6.72 29.11
N PRO A 168 19.23 5.86 29.69
CA PRO A 168 19.16 4.41 29.46
C PRO A 168 17.83 3.77 29.89
N LEU A 169 17.17 4.29 30.93
CA LEU A 169 15.87 3.81 31.40
C LEU A 169 14.74 4.11 30.41
N ILE A 170 14.93 5.12 29.55
CA ILE A 170 13.96 5.55 28.54
C ILE A 170 14.28 4.88 27.19
N TYR A 171 15.56 4.86 26.80
CA TYR A 171 15.99 4.41 25.47
C TYR A 171 15.82 2.92 25.27
N LYS A 172 15.92 2.11 26.34
CA LYS A 172 15.69 0.66 26.24
C LYS A 172 14.26 0.32 25.81
N PRO A 173 13.18 0.79 26.50
CA PRO A 173 11.81 0.65 26.02
C PRO A 173 11.59 1.12 24.59
N VAL A 174 12.20 2.26 24.22
CA VAL A 174 12.12 2.84 22.87
C VAL A 174 12.74 1.89 21.84
N LEU A 175 13.94 1.37 22.12
CA LEU A 175 14.65 0.44 21.26
C LEU A 175 13.85 -0.86 21.09
N ASP A 176 13.29 -1.41 22.18
CA ASP A 176 12.47 -2.62 22.15
C ASP A 176 11.23 -2.43 21.25
N ALA A 177 10.55 -1.29 21.38
CA ALA A 177 9.41 -0.95 20.54
C ALA A 177 9.79 -0.79 19.04
N LEU A 178 10.90 -0.13 18.73
CA LEU A 178 11.36 0.04 17.35
C LEU A 178 11.75 -1.28 16.70
N ILE A 179 12.43 -2.17 17.44
CA ILE A 179 12.77 -3.52 16.98
C ILE A 179 11.49 -4.31 16.67
N HIS A 180 10.51 -4.27 17.58
CA HIS A 180 9.23 -4.94 17.39
C HIS A 180 8.48 -4.44 16.14
N LEU A 181 8.54 -3.12 15.88
CA LEU A 181 7.93 -2.49 14.72
C LEU A 181 8.69 -2.75 13.39
N GLY A 182 9.75 -3.55 13.41
CA GLY A 182 10.51 -3.94 12.22
C GLY A 182 11.40 -2.84 11.66
N ILE A 183 11.81 -1.88 12.50
CA ILE A 183 12.73 -0.82 12.10
C ILE A 183 14.14 -1.40 11.90
N ASP A 184 14.78 -1.01 10.81
CA ASP A 184 16.10 -1.51 10.44
C ASP A 184 17.22 -0.98 11.35
N GLU A 185 18.38 -1.60 11.25
CA GLU A 185 19.56 -1.27 12.05
C GLU A 185 19.96 0.21 11.98
N GLN A 186 19.77 0.87 10.84
CA GLN A 186 20.09 2.29 10.67
C GLN A 186 19.16 3.19 11.50
N GLY A 187 17.89 2.80 11.63
CA GLY A 187 16.91 3.51 12.46
C GLY A 187 17.10 3.31 13.97
N LEU A 188 17.91 2.33 14.40
CA LEU A 188 18.11 2.00 15.82
C LEU A 188 19.38 2.62 16.43
N GLU A 189 20.30 3.11 15.60
CA GLU A 189 21.66 3.51 15.96
C GLU A 189 21.70 4.53 17.12
N PHE A 190 20.88 5.58 17.06
CA PHE A 190 20.82 6.63 18.08
C PHE A 190 20.56 6.09 19.50
N PHE A 191 19.65 5.11 19.64
CA PHE A 191 19.23 4.61 20.96
C PHE A 191 20.18 3.56 21.54
N ARG A 192 21.15 3.08 20.76
CA ARG A 192 22.21 2.16 21.22
C ARG A 192 23.45 2.88 21.73
N LEU A 193 23.60 4.15 21.38
CA LEU A 193 24.65 4.99 21.92
C LEU A 193 24.29 5.37 23.35
N HIS A 194 25.18 5.03 24.28
CA HIS A 194 25.13 5.53 25.64
C HIS A 194 26.46 6.22 25.90
N GLU A 195 26.43 7.55 25.86
CA GLU A 195 27.59 8.39 26.04
C GLU A 195 27.90 8.59 27.53
N ASP A 196 29.18 8.68 27.87
CA ASP A 196 29.67 8.88 29.24
C ASP A 196 29.38 10.31 29.79
N HIS A 197 28.55 11.10 29.12
CA HIS A 197 28.26 12.51 29.42
C HIS A 197 27.78 12.72 30.86
N ALA A 198 26.88 11.85 31.31
CA ALA A 198 26.30 11.91 32.65
C ALA A 198 27.41 11.79 33.73
N ILE A 199 28.40 10.92 33.51
CA ILE A 199 29.46 10.64 34.50
C ILE A 199 30.31 11.89 34.72
N THR A 200 30.70 12.56 33.63
CA THR A 200 31.45 13.82 33.68
C THR A 200 30.69 14.89 34.47
N MET A 201 29.41 15.10 34.15
CA MET A 201 28.58 16.04 34.88
C MET A 201 28.41 15.69 36.35
N MET A 202 28.33 14.41 36.68
CA MET A 202 28.20 13.93 38.04
C MET A 202 29.43 14.25 38.90
N HIS A 203 30.63 14.13 38.34
CA HIS A 203 31.86 14.50 39.03
C HIS A 203 31.92 16.01 39.32
N ILE A 204 31.54 16.85 38.34
CA ILE A 204 31.48 18.30 38.52
C ILE A 204 30.43 18.64 39.60
N LEU A 205 29.26 18.01 39.55
CA LEU A 205 28.20 18.23 40.53
C LEU A 205 28.65 17.86 41.95
N LYS A 206 29.31 16.71 42.15
CA LYS A 206 29.86 16.29 43.45
C LYS A 206 30.87 17.31 43.99
N LYS A 207 31.78 17.78 43.14
CA LYS A 207 32.78 18.79 43.51
C LYS A 207 32.14 20.12 43.93
N LEU A 208 31.11 20.58 43.20
CA LEU A 208 30.42 21.83 43.51
C LEU A 208 29.64 21.77 44.83
N THR A 209 29.22 20.60 45.29
CA THR A 209 28.41 20.45 46.50
C THR A 209 29.13 19.81 47.70
N GLU A 210 30.39 19.39 47.55
CA GLU A 210 31.15 18.57 48.52
C GLU A 210 31.11 19.12 49.95
N ASN A 211 31.13 20.45 50.10
CA ASN A 211 31.13 21.13 51.40
C ASN A 211 29.86 21.95 51.69
N ASN A 212 28.77 21.70 50.96
CA ASN A 212 27.52 22.43 51.09
C ASN A 212 26.31 21.47 51.13
N PRO A 213 25.89 21.01 52.32
CA PRO A 213 24.75 20.10 52.48
C PRO A 213 23.43 20.69 52.01
N GLU A 214 23.21 22.00 52.19
CA GLU A 214 21.99 22.68 51.72
C GLU A 214 21.91 22.69 50.20
N LEU A 215 23.02 23.01 49.53
CA LEU A 215 23.12 22.95 48.07
C LEU A 215 22.96 21.51 47.57
N THR A 216 23.58 20.54 48.26
CA THR A 216 23.44 19.10 47.94
C THR A 216 21.97 18.67 47.96
N GLN A 217 21.20 19.10 48.97
CA GLN A 217 19.77 18.78 49.04
C GLN A 217 18.97 19.48 47.92
N ARG A 218 19.28 20.75 47.64
CA ARG A 218 18.61 21.52 46.59
C ARG A 218 18.85 20.94 45.20
N VAL A 219 20.07 20.49 44.87
CA VAL A 219 20.36 19.87 43.56
C VAL A 219 19.67 18.52 43.40
N LYS A 220 19.54 17.73 44.47
CA LYS A 220 18.74 16.49 44.45
C LYS A 220 17.26 16.79 44.20
N GLU A 221 16.73 17.84 44.81
CA GLU A 221 15.35 18.29 44.57
C GLU A 221 15.15 18.78 43.13
N VAL A 222 16.11 19.51 42.55
CA VAL A 222 16.08 19.89 41.13
C VAL A 222 16.11 18.66 40.21
N GLY A 223 16.94 17.67 40.51
CA GLY A 223 16.96 16.39 39.80
C GLY A 223 15.59 15.70 39.86
N ARG A 224 15.04 15.50 41.06
CA ARG A 224 13.70 14.94 41.29
C ARG A 224 12.62 15.68 40.50
N ASN A 225 12.58 17.01 40.59
CA ASN A 225 11.59 17.84 39.92
C ASN A 225 11.71 17.73 38.39
N THR A 226 12.93 17.68 37.86
CA THR A 226 13.15 17.52 36.42
C THR A 226 12.66 16.16 35.92
N ILE A 227 12.90 15.07 36.66
CA ILE A 227 12.34 13.75 36.35
C ILE A 227 10.80 13.80 36.35
N LEU A 228 10.18 14.47 37.32
CA LEU A 228 8.72 14.61 37.36
C LEU A 228 8.16 15.44 36.19
N LEU A 229 8.86 16.51 35.78
CA LEU A 229 8.49 17.26 34.58
C LEU A 229 8.60 16.40 33.31
N ARG A 230 9.58 15.49 33.24
CA ARG A 230 9.68 14.49 32.17
C ARG A 230 8.49 13.54 32.16
N CYS A 231 8.05 13.08 33.33
CA CYS A 231 6.83 12.29 33.45
C CYS A 231 5.60 13.06 32.96
N HIS A 232 5.46 14.36 33.28
CA HIS A 232 4.37 15.18 32.77
C HIS A 232 4.38 15.35 31.25
N MET A 233 5.58 15.50 30.65
CA MET A 233 5.72 15.45 29.18
C MET A 233 5.23 14.09 28.65
N PHE A 234 5.60 12.98 29.30
CA PHE A 234 5.15 11.65 28.89
C PHE A 234 3.65 11.42 29.10
N ASP A 235 3.03 11.99 30.13
CA ASP A 235 1.57 11.96 30.33
C ASP A 235 0.85 12.60 29.15
N ALA A 236 1.32 13.78 28.71
CA ALA A 236 0.75 14.52 27.60
C ALA A 236 0.90 13.75 26.26
N ILE A 237 2.08 13.16 26.03
CA ILE A 237 2.30 12.27 24.89
C ILE A 237 1.39 11.05 24.97
N TYR A 238 1.35 10.38 26.12
CA TYR A 238 0.57 9.16 26.36
C TYR A 238 -0.91 9.39 26.06
N LYS A 239 -1.47 10.52 26.50
CA LYS A 239 -2.86 10.90 26.22
C LYS A 239 -3.14 11.05 24.72
N LYS A 240 -2.16 11.50 23.93
CA LYS A 240 -2.28 11.65 22.46
C LYS A 240 -2.14 10.33 21.74
N VAL A 241 -1.21 9.49 22.19
CA VAL A 241 -1.02 8.17 21.59
C VAL A 241 -2.00 7.14 22.12
N GLN A 242 -2.74 7.40 23.20
CA GLN A 242 -3.77 6.50 23.73
C GLN A 242 -4.92 6.25 22.75
N THR A 243 -5.30 7.26 21.96
CA THR A 243 -6.26 7.07 20.85
C THR A 243 -5.67 6.22 19.72
N GLU A 244 -4.34 6.08 19.69
CA GLU A 244 -3.59 5.20 18.78
C GLU A 244 -3.10 3.91 19.45
N MET A 245 -3.38 3.72 20.75
CA MET A 245 -3.05 2.51 21.51
C MET A 245 -4.16 1.51 21.35
N THR A 246 -3.95 0.59 20.41
CA THR A 246 -4.47 -0.78 20.40
C THR A 246 -5.89 -0.95 20.96
N SER A 247 -6.85 -0.23 20.40
CA SER A 247 -8.14 -0.86 20.09
C SER A 247 -8.06 -1.62 18.75
N ASP A 248 -7.12 -1.26 17.86
CA ASP A 248 -7.02 -1.80 16.50
C ASP A 248 -5.78 -2.67 16.17
N SER A 249 -4.68 -2.67 16.95
CA SER A 249 -3.56 -3.57 16.61
C SER A 249 -3.94 -5.04 16.75
N ASN A 250 -4.89 -5.36 17.62
CA ASN A 250 -5.38 -6.74 17.76
C ASN A 250 -6.28 -7.15 16.59
N SER A 251 -6.88 -6.19 15.88
CA SER A 251 -7.82 -6.48 14.79
C SER A 251 -7.09 -6.93 13.52
N PHE A 252 -5.91 -6.37 13.24
CA PHE A 252 -5.09 -6.77 12.07
C PHE A 252 -4.02 -7.84 12.37
N ARG A 253 -3.69 -8.10 13.64
CA ARG A 253 -2.63 -9.05 14.05
C ARG A 253 -2.77 -10.43 13.39
N THR A 254 -4.00 -10.90 13.20
CA THR A 254 -4.26 -12.17 12.50
C THR A 254 -3.70 -12.14 11.08
N PHE A 255 -3.95 -11.07 10.32
CA PHE A 255 -3.44 -10.93 8.95
C PHE A 255 -1.92 -10.70 8.95
N GLU A 256 -1.41 -9.90 9.90
CA GLU A 256 0.02 -9.62 10.00
C GLU A 256 0.85 -10.88 10.30
N ASN A 257 0.38 -11.73 11.20
CA ASN A 257 1.07 -12.94 11.62
C ASN A 257 0.93 -14.10 10.63
N TYR A 258 -0.24 -14.24 9.99
CA TYR A 258 -0.60 -15.46 9.27
C TYR A 258 -0.80 -15.29 7.75
N GLU A 259 -1.01 -14.07 7.25
CA GLU A 259 -1.15 -13.83 5.82
C GLU A 259 0.21 -13.49 5.18
N SER A 260 0.41 -13.91 3.93
CA SER A 260 1.63 -13.62 3.17
C SER A 260 1.87 -12.11 2.98
N ASN A 261 3.14 -11.71 2.98
CA ASN A 261 3.58 -10.36 2.64
C ASN A 261 3.34 -9.95 1.17
N VAL A 262 2.77 -10.80 0.33
CA VAL A 262 2.39 -10.45 -1.05
C VAL A 262 1.12 -9.58 -1.12
N ARG A 263 0.36 -9.46 -0.02
CA ARG A 263 -0.86 -8.65 0.07
C ARG A 263 -0.63 -7.18 -0.33
N SER A 264 -1.63 -6.52 -0.92
CA SER A 264 -1.50 -5.15 -1.47
C SER A 264 -2.68 -4.26 -1.10
N TYR A 265 -3.89 -4.57 -1.55
CA TYR A 265 -5.08 -3.73 -1.32
C TYR A 265 -5.35 -3.40 0.16
N CYS A 266 -5.17 -4.37 1.06
CA CYS A 266 -5.32 -4.15 2.51
C CYS A 266 -4.34 -3.14 3.11
N ARG A 267 -3.23 -2.82 2.42
CA ARG A 267 -2.28 -1.79 2.85
C ARG A 267 -2.78 -0.39 2.49
N ASP A 268 -3.49 -0.28 1.38
CA ASP A 268 -4.08 0.97 0.92
C ASP A 268 -5.41 1.28 1.62
N TYR A 269 -6.11 0.23 2.06
CA TYR A 269 -7.39 0.27 2.76
C TYR A 269 -7.31 -0.56 4.05
N PRO A 270 -6.63 -0.07 5.10
CA PRO A 270 -6.43 -0.80 6.36
C PRO A 270 -7.69 -0.75 7.23
N THR A 271 -8.77 -1.38 6.77
CA THR A 271 -10.03 -1.57 7.52
C THR A 271 -10.54 -3.01 7.34
N ILE A 272 -11.39 -3.47 8.26
CA ILE A 272 -12.01 -4.80 8.20
C ILE A 272 -13.45 -4.68 7.73
N PHE A 273 -13.68 -4.98 6.45
CA PHE A 273 -15.02 -4.98 5.88
C PHE A 273 -15.89 -6.12 6.41
N ASN A 274 -17.16 -5.83 6.71
CA ASN A 274 -18.12 -6.81 7.25
C ASN A 274 -19.25 -7.10 6.25
N THR A 275 -19.91 -6.07 5.73
CA THR A 275 -21.05 -6.25 4.81
C THR A 275 -20.86 -5.42 3.55
N ALA A 276 -21.51 -5.82 2.46
CA ALA A 276 -21.48 -5.08 1.22
C ALA A 276 -22.78 -5.28 0.42
N SER A 277 -23.23 -4.24 -0.27
CA SER A 277 -24.41 -4.25 -1.13
C SER A 277 -24.19 -3.32 -2.33
N ASN A 278 -24.29 -3.87 -3.53
CA ASN A 278 -24.03 -3.19 -4.79
C ASN A 278 -22.65 -2.49 -4.80
N ALA A 279 -22.59 -1.16 -4.70
CA ALA A 279 -21.35 -0.38 -4.66
C ALA A 279 -20.97 0.10 -3.25
N LEU A 280 -21.65 -0.35 -2.20
CA LEU A 280 -21.39 0.06 -0.82
C LEU A 280 -20.76 -1.08 -0.03
N LEU A 281 -19.66 -0.78 0.68
CA LEU A 281 -19.09 -1.64 1.72
C LEU A 281 -19.26 -0.97 3.07
N ILE A 282 -19.52 -1.76 4.11
CA ILE A 282 -19.58 -1.30 5.49
C ILE A 282 -18.55 -2.10 6.29
N ASP A 283 -17.69 -1.38 7.00
CA ASP A 283 -16.69 -1.99 7.86
C ASP A 283 -17.24 -2.41 9.23
N ASN A 284 -16.39 -3.05 10.03
CA ASN A 284 -16.76 -3.51 11.36
C ASN A 284 -16.94 -2.38 12.39
N GLN A 285 -16.57 -1.14 12.05
CA GLN A 285 -16.82 0.07 12.85
C GLN A 285 -18.13 0.75 12.44
N GLY A 286 -18.74 0.33 11.32
CA GLY A 286 -19.98 0.87 10.79
C GLY A 286 -19.77 1.99 9.77
N GLU A 287 -18.53 2.28 9.37
CA GLU A 287 -18.23 3.29 8.36
C GLU A 287 -18.57 2.74 6.96
N SER A 288 -19.14 3.63 6.14
CA SER A 288 -19.61 3.28 4.79
C SER A 288 -18.63 3.76 3.73
N TRP A 289 -18.34 2.89 2.78
CA TRP A 289 -17.39 3.10 1.71
C TRP A 289 -18.05 2.89 0.34
N ILE A 290 -17.80 3.80 -0.61
CA ILE A 290 -18.21 3.64 -2.01
C ILE A 290 -17.11 2.89 -2.79
N ASP A 291 -17.50 1.86 -3.52
CA ASP A 291 -16.59 0.95 -4.24
C ASP A 291 -16.51 1.26 -5.73
N PHE A 292 -15.47 1.99 -6.13
CA PHE A 292 -15.09 2.16 -7.53
C PHE A 292 -13.98 1.19 -7.94
N LEU A 293 -13.68 0.16 -7.14
CA LEU A 293 -12.76 -0.93 -7.50
C LEU A 293 -13.52 -2.15 -8.05
N SER A 294 -14.67 -2.48 -7.46
CA SER A 294 -15.52 -3.63 -7.79
C SER A 294 -14.74 -4.95 -7.89
N GLY A 295 -13.86 -5.21 -6.93
CA GLY A 295 -12.96 -6.37 -6.95
C GLY A 295 -12.10 -6.42 -8.22
N ALA A 296 -11.49 -5.29 -8.60
CA ALA A 296 -10.74 -5.09 -9.83
C ALA A 296 -11.54 -5.41 -11.11
N GLY A 297 -12.84 -5.06 -11.11
CA GLY A 297 -13.78 -5.31 -12.20
C GLY A 297 -14.41 -6.71 -12.21
N SER A 298 -14.33 -7.45 -11.09
CA SER A 298 -14.96 -8.77 -10.93
C SER A 298 -16.43 -8.70 -10.50
N LEU A 299 -16.90 -7.52 -10.11
CA LEU A 299 -18.25 -7.28 -9.59
C LEU A 299 -19.01 -6.27 -10.45
N ASN A 300 -19.10 -6.50 -11.76
CA ASN A 300 -19.88 -5.63 -12.67
C ASN A 300 -21.35 -5.48 -12.22
N TYR A 301 -21.94 -6.43 -11.50
CA TYR A 301 -23.31 -6.35 -10.99
C TYR A 301 -23.38 -6.04 -9.49
N GLY A 302 -22.26 -5.60 -8.90
CA GLY A 302 -22.13 -5.20 -7.52
C GLY A 302 -22.11 -6.35 -6.51
N HIS A 303 -21.82 -6.01 -5.25
CA HIS A 303 -21.83 -6.95 -4.14
C HIS A 303 -23.25 -7.44 -3.85
N ASN A 304 -23.41 -8.74 -3.61
CA ASN A 304 -24.65 -9.34 -3.10
C ASN A 304 -25.94 -8.96 -3.86
N ASN A 305 -25.85 -8.81 -5.19
CA ASN A 305 -26.96 -8.46 -6.05
C ASN A 305 -28.21 -9.33 -5.73
N PRO A 306 -29.37 -8.74 -5.35
CA PRO A 306 -30.52 -9.51 -4.86
C PRO A 306 -31.06 -10.54 -5.86
N LEU A 307 -31.05 -10.24 -7.15
CA LEU A 307 -31.53 -11.15 -8.19
C LEU A 307 -30.62 -12.38 -8.32
N LEU A 308 -29.30 -12.15 -8.34
CA LEU A 308 -28.31 -13.22 -8.43
C LEU A 308 -28.25 -14.03 -7.13
N LYS A 309 -28.25 -13.35 -5.98
CA LYS A 309 -28.22 -13.95 -4.65
C LYS A 309 -29.38 -14.92 -4.44
N LYS A 310 -30.60 -14.52 -4.84
CA LYS A 310 -31.78 -15.38 -4.74
C LYS A 310 -31.59 -16.68 -5.53
N SER A 311 -31.17 -16.59 -6.79
CA SER A 311 -30.95 -17.78 -7.63
C SER A 311 -29.88 -18.72 -7.07
N LEU A 312 -28.84 -18.18 -6.43
CA LEU A 312 -27.82 -18.99 -5.75
C LEU A 312 -28.38 -19.68 -4.50
N LEU A 313 -29.14 -18.96 -3.67
CA LEU A 313 -29.77 -19.52 -2.48
C LEU A 313 -30.77 -20.62 -2.83
N ASP A 314 -31.62 -20.38 -3.84
CA ASP A 314 -32.58 -21.36 -4.32
C ASP A 314 -31.86 -22.64 -4.81
N TYR A 315 -30.74 -22.50 -5.54
CA TYR A 315 -29.93 -23.63 -6.00
C TYR A 315 -29.28 -24.43 -4.86
N ILE A 316 -28.84 -23.74 -3.79
CA ILE A 316 -28.28 -24.39 -2.60
C ILE A 316 -29.38 -25.12 -1.83
N GLN A 317 -30.56 -24.51 -1.67
CA GLN A 317 -31.68 -25.09 -0.91
C GLN A 317 -32.25 -26.36 -1.56
N GLN A 318 -32.09 -26.54 -2.86
CA GLN A 318 -32.50 -27.75 -3.58
C GLN A 318 -31.42 -28.84 -3.66
N ASP A 319 -30.34 -28.72 -2.88
CA ASP A 319 -29.20 -29.66 -2.89
C ASP A 319 -28.55 -29.83 -4.28
N GLY A 320 -28.49 -28.73 -5.04
CA GLY A 320 -27.85 -28.73 -6.37
C GLY A 320 -26.38 -29.15 -6.29
N ILE A 321 -25.88 -29.84 -7.33
CA ILE A 321 -24.48 -30.29 -7.41
C ILE A 321 -23.56 -29.08 -7.21
N THR A 322 -22.71 -29.10 -6.18
CA THR A 322 -21.76 -28.01 -5.90
C THR A 322 -20.62 -28.00 -6.93
N HIS A 323 -19.96 -29.15 -7.09
CA HIS A 323 -18.78 -29.29 -7.91
C HIS A 323 -18.87 -30.53 -8.82
N SER A 324 -18.60 -30.37 -10.11
CA SER A 324 -18.86 -31.42 -11.11
C SER A 324 -17.66 -31.80 -11.97
N LEU A 325 -16.45 -31.27 -11.73
CA LEU A 325 -15.31 -31.41 -12.66
C LEU A 325 -15.74 -31.02 -14.10
N ASP A 326 -15.82 -31.98 -15.03
CA ASP A 326 -16.37 -31.80 -16.38
C ASP A 326 -17.70 -32.52 -16.64
N LEU A 327 -18.28 -33.19 -15.64
CA LEU A 327 -19.56 -33.88 -15.74
C LEU A 327 -20.66 -32.94 -16.26
N TYR A 328 -21.63 -33.54 -16.95
CA TYR A 328 -22.83 -32.82 -17.37
C TYR A 328 -23.70 -32.49 -16.16
N THR A 329 -24.13 -31.24 -16.07
CA THR A 329 -25.07 -30.75 -15.06
C THR A 329 -26.07 -29.81 -15.71
N ASP A 330 -27.26 -29.69 -15.12
CA ASP A 330 -28.28 -28.75 -15.61
C ASP A 330 -27.81 -27.31 -15.50
N ALA A 331 -27.05 -26.95 -14.46
CA ALA A 331 -26.46 -25.62 -14.30
C ALA A 331 -25.50 -25.28 -15.46
N LYS A 332 -24.58 -26.19 -15.80
CA LYS A 332 -23.64 -26.01 -16.92
C LYS A 332 -24.36 -25.96 -18.26
N LYS A 333 -25.34 -26.85 -18.48
CA LYS A 333 -26.16 -26.88 -19.69
C LYS A 333 -26.91 -25.55 -19.87
N SER A 334 -27.61 -25.10 -18.84
CA SER A 334 -28.38 -23.86 -18.84
C SER A 334 -27.49 -22.65 -19.14
N PHE A 335 -26.30 -22.57 -18.52
CA PHE A 335 -25.35 -21.50 -18.83
C PHE A 335 -24.94 -21.49 -20.30
N ILE A 336 -24.54 -22.65 -20.86
CA ILE A 336 -24.12 -22.74 -22.28
C ILE A 336 -25.26 -22.34 -23.21
N GLU A 337 -26.47 -22.83 -22.98
CA GLU A 337 -27.64 -22.54 -23.81
C GLU A 337 -28.01 -21.05 -23.76
N ASN A 338 -28.08 -20.45 -22.57
CA ASN A 338 -28.41 -19.04 -22.39
C ASN A 338 -27.30 -18.11 -22.91
N PHE A 339 -26.03 -18.43 -22.66
CA PHE A 339 -24.91 -17.63 -23.18
C PHE A 339 -24.91 -17.65 -24.71
N ASN A 340 -25.10 -18.84 -25.32
CA ASN A 340 -25.19 -18.94 -26.76
C ASN A 340 -26.39 -18.16 -27.31
N HIS A 341 -27.55 -18.23 -26.66
CA HIS A 341 -28.77 -17.58 -27.12
C HIS A 341 -28.75 -16.05 -26.99
N HIS A 342 -28.33 -15.52 -25.84
CA HIS A 342 -28.42 -14.10 -25.52
C HIS A 342 -27.16 -13.31 -25.87
N ILE A 343 -25.99 -13.96 -25.88
CA ILE A 343 -24.71 -13.29 -26.14
C ILE A 343 -24.21 -13.59 -27.55
N LEU A 344 -23.98 -14.86 -27.89
CA LEU A 344 -23.29 -15.22 -29.14
C LEU A 344 -24.15 -15.05 -30.40
N LYS A 345 -25.36 -15.62 -30.41
CA LYS A 345 -26.25 -15.59 -31.59
C LYS A 345 -26.58 -14.17 -32.06
N PRO A 346 -26.95 -13.20 -31.19
CA PRO A 346 -27.25 -11.82 -31.62
C PRO A 346 -26.05 -11.11 -32.25
N ARG A 347 -24.83 -11.58 -31.95
CA ARG A 347 -23.57 -11.04 -32.47
C ARG A 347 -23.02 -11.81 -33.68
N ASN A 348 -23.77 -12.81 -34.17
CA ASN A 348 -23.33 -13.71 -35.24
C ASN A 348 -21.95 -14.34 -34.95
N LEU A 349 -21.77 -14.80 -33.71
CA LEU A 349 -20.57 -15.47 -33.23
C LEU A 349 -20.84 -16.95 -33.02
N HIS A 350 -19.89 -17.80 -33.41
CA HIS A 350 -19.99 -19.26 -33.27
C HIS A 350 -18.72 -19.81 -32.63
N TYR A 351 -18.82 -20.23 -31.37
CA TYR A 351 -17.69 -20.67 -30.56
C TYR A 351 -18.00 -21.95 -29.78
N ARG A 352 -16.97 -22.74 -29.51
CA ARG A 352 -16.96 -23.80 -28.50
C ARG A 352 -16.59 -23.22 -27.14
N PHE A 353 -17.08 -23.85 -26.07
CA PHE A 353 -16.87 -23.42 -24.69
C PHE A 353 -15.84 -24.33 -24.03
N GLN A 354 -14.69 -23.79 -23.65
CA GLN A 354 -13.70 -24.47 -22.83
C GLN A 354 -13.67 -23.85 -21.43
N PHE A 355 -14.16 -24.59 -20.44
CA PHE A 355 -14.07 -24.22 -19.03
C PHE A 355 -12.70 -24.62 -18.47
N THR A 356 -11.94 -23.66 -17.94
CA THR A 356 -10.58 -23.87 -17.42
C THR A 356 -10.57 -23.86 -15.88
N GLY A 357 -9.39 -23.99 -15.26
CA GLY A 357 -9.25 -23.62 -13.85
C GLY A 357 -9.76 -22.18 -13.64
N PRO A 358 -10.49 -21.86 -12.56
CA PRO A 358 -11.42 -20.72 -12.51
C PRO A 358 -10.72 -19.36 -12.28
N THR A 359 -9.69 -19.06 -13.07
CA THR A 359 -8.90 -17.83 -13.03
C THR A 359 -8.62 -17.33 -14.44
N GLY A 360 -8.39 -16.02 -14.57
CA GLY A 360 -8.00 -15.41 -15.84
C GLY A 360 -6.70 -16.00 -16.41
N THR A 361 -5.70 -16.23 -15.55
CA THR A 361 -4.38 -16.79 -15.95
C THR A 361 -4.54 -18.16 -16.60
N ASN A 362 -5.47 -19.01 -16.13
CA ASN A 362 -5.71 -20.32 -16.74
C ASN A 362 -6.43 -20.22 -18.09
N ALA A 363 -7.33 -19.24 -18.27
CA ALA A 363 -7.95 -18.99 -19.58
C ALA A 363 -6.88 -18.55 -20.61
N VAL A 364 -6.01 -17.61 -20.23
CA VAL A 364 -4.90 -17.16 -21.08
C VAL A 364 -3.96 -18.33 -21.41
N GLU A 365 -3.55 -19.15 -20.44
CA GLU A 365 -2.69 -20.29 -20.73
C GLU A 365 -3.35 -21.34 -21.64
N ALA A 366 -4.64 -21.60 -21.47
CA ALA A 366 -5.38 -22.48 -22.38
C ALA A 366 -5.42 -21.92 -23.81
N ALA A 367 -5.71 -20.62 -23.96
CA ALA A 367 -5.72 -19.92 -25.25
C ALA A 367 -4.35 -19.96 -25.95
N MET A 368 -3.27 -19.67 -25.21
CA MET A 368 -1.91 -19.75 -25.73
C MET A 368 -1.54 -21.18 -26.15
N LYS A 369 -1.90 -22.19 -25.35
CA LYS A 369 -1.60 -23.59 -25.68
C LYS A 369 -2.35 -24.05 -26.93
N ILE A 370 -3.65 -23.77 -27.06
CA ILE A 370 -4.41 -24.22 -28.23
C ILE A 370 -3.95 -23.50 -29.50
N ALA A 371 -3.57 -22.22 -29.40
CA ALA A 371 -3.04 -21.49 -30.54
C ALA A 371 -1.73 -22.08 -31.07
N ARG A 372 -0.80 -22.42 -30.17
CA ARG A 372 0.46 -23.11 -30.52
C ARG A 372 0.19 -24.48 -31.13
N LYS A 373 -0.74 -25.24 -30.55
CA LYS A 373 -1.12 -26.57 -31.04
C LYS A 373 -1.72 -26.50 -32.45
N ALA A 374 -2.59 -25.53 -32.71
CA ALA A 374 -3.29 -25.39 -33.98
C ALA A 374 -2.37 -24.93 -35.11
N THR A 375 -1.39 -24.07 -34.82
CA THR A 375 -0.48 -23.51 -35.82
C THR A 375 0.85 -24.27 -35.95
N GLY A 376 1.23 -25.04 -34.94
CA GLY A 376 2.57 -25.66 -34.83
C GLY A 376 3.70 -24.67 -34.52
N ARG A 377 3.37 -23.40 -34.20
CA ARG A 377 4.34 -22.32 -33.92
C ARG A 377 4.45 -22.10 -32.41
N SER A 378 5.60 -21.61 -31.93
CA SER A 378 5.86 -21.41 -30.49
C SER A 378 5.56 -20.01 -30.00
N ASP A 379 5.88 -18.98 -30.78
CA ASP A 379 5.92 -17.61 -30.29
C ASP A 379 4.55 -16.95 -30.35
N ILE A 380 4.29 -16.08 -29.39
CA ILE A 380 3.05 -15.30 -29.29
C ILE A 380 3.41 -13.84 -29.18
N VAL A 381 2.77 -13.00 -29.98
CA VAL A 381 2.90 -11.55 -29.87
C VAL A 381 2.05 -11.07 -28.71
N ALA A 382 2.65 -10.30 -27.80
CA ALA A 382 1.97 -9.56 -26.75
C ALA A 382 2.46 -8.10 -26.75
N PHE A 383 1.70 -7.20 -26.14
CA PHE A 383 1.95 -5.76 -26.31
C PHE A 383 2.64 -5.12 -25.11
N THR A 384 3.26 -3.95 -25.32
CA THR A 384 3.73 -3.07 -24.24
C THR A 384 2.58 -2.78 -23.27
N ASN A 385 2.88 -2.61 -21.98
CA ASN A 385 1.90 -2.37 -20.90
C ASN A 385 0.84 -3.46 -20.64
N ALA A 386 0.83 -4.57 -21.38
CA ALA A 386 -0.17 -5.64 -21.24
C ALA A 386 -0.12 -6.36 -19.87
N PHE A 387 -1.26 -6.89 -19.43
CA PHE A 387 -1.36 -7.79 -18.28
C PHE A 387 -2.27 -8.97 -18.58
N HIS A 388 -1.71 -10.17 -18.61
CA HIS A 388 -2.44 -11.39 -18.97
C HIS A 388 -2.43 -12.46 -17.86
N GLY A 389 -1.74 -12.21 -16.74
CA GLY A 389 -1.74 -13.11 -15.60
C GLY A 389 -0.40 -13.22 -14.90
N MET A 390 -0.36 -14.17 -13.95
CA MET A 390 0.73 -14.32 -12.97
C MET A 390 1.34 -15.74 -12.95
N SER A 391 0.75 -16.72 -13.63
CA SER A 391 1.38 -18.02 -13.86
C SER A 391 2.42 -17.91 -14.98
N LEU A 392 3.49 -18.72 -14.96
CA LEU A 392 4.69 -18.50 -15.81
C LEU A 392 4.38 -18.26 -17.30
N GLY A 393 3.42 -18.99 -17.89
CA GLY A 393 3.04 -18.81 -19.30
C GLY A 393 2.37 -17.46 -19.57
N ALA A 394 1.37 -17.12 -18.77
CA ALA A 394 0.66 -15.84 -18.87
C ALA A 394 1.55 -14.65 -18.43
N LEU A 395 2.40 -14.85 -17.43
CA LEU A 395 3.36 -13.87 -16.92
C LEU A 395 4.38 -13.48 -17.98
N ALA A 396 4.77 -14.39 -18.87
CA ALA A 396 5.60 -14.07 -20.03
C ALA A 396 4.94 -13.03 -20.94
N ALA A 397 3.61 -13.08 -21.09
CA ALA A 397 2.82 -12.12 -21.85
C ALA A 397 2.52 -10.82 -21.05
N THR A 398 2.68 -10.81 -19.73
CA THR A 398 2.58 -9.60 -18.88
C THR A 398 3.80 -8.68 -19.02
N ALA A 399 3.60 -7.37 -19.11
CA ALA A 399 4.64 -6.38 -19.43
C ALA A 399 5.36 -5.78 -18.21
N ARG A 400 4.77 -5.83 -17.02
CA ARG A 400 5.29 -5.12 -15.85
C ARG A 400 6.54 -5.83 -15.29
N GLU A 401 7.65 -5.11 -15.19
CA GLU A 401 8.95 -5.67 -14.81
C GLU A 401 8.95 -6.33 -13.42
N ASN A 402 8.48 -5.62 -12.39
CA ASN A 402 8.47 -6.14 -11.02
C ASN A 402 7.64 -7.45 -10.88
N LYS A 403 6.60 -7.64 -11.69
CA LYS A 403 5.84 -8.89 -11.75
C LYS A 403 6.64 -10.00 -12.41
N ARG A 404 7.31 -9.70 -13.54
CA ARG A 404 8.16 -10.67 -14.25
C ARG A 404 9.39 -11.10 -13.46
N ASN A 405 10.01 -10.18 -12.73
CA ASN A 405 11.21 -10.47 -11.92
C ASN A 405 10.92 -11.50 -10.81
N ALA A 406 9.67 -11.62 -10.38
CA ALA A 406 9.25 -12.64 -9.41
C ALA A 406 9.19 -14.07 -9.99
N ALA A 407 9.36 -14.27 -11.30
CA ALA A 407 9.27 -15.58 -11.94
C ALA A 407 10.39 -16.54 -11.51
N GLY A 408 11.57 -16.02 -11.17
CA GLY A 408 12.75 -16.83 -10.82
C GLY A 408 13.31 -17.69 -11.96
N VAL A 409 12.75 -17.59 -13.17
CA VAL A 409 13.17 -18.30 -14.40
C VAL A 409 12.99 -17.40 -15.63
N PRO A 410 13.70 -17.66 -16.73
CA PRO A 410 13.47 -16.95 -17.99
C PRO A 410 12.03 -17.12 -18.49
N LEU A 411 11.44 -16.02 -18.96
CA LEU A 411 10.13 -15.98 -19.58
C LEU A 411 10.31 -15.92 -21.10
N ASN A 412 10.01 -17.02 -21.79
CA ASN A 412 10.32 -17.22 -23.20
C ASN A 412 9.07 -17.27 -24.10
N ASN A 413 9.28 -17.32 -25.41
CA ASN A 413 8.26 -17.51 -26.45
C ASN A 413 7.20 -16.41 -26.49
N ILE A 414 7.62 -15.17 -26.24
CA ILE A 414 6.82 -13.96 -26.38
C ILE A 414 7.60 -12.94 -27.18
N ILE A 415 6.98 -12.42 -28.24
CA ILE A 415 7.47 -11.29 -29.01
C ILE A 415 6.74 -10.05 -28.48
N ARG A 416 7.49 -9.09 -27.94
CA ARG A 416 6.90 -7.86 -27.37
C ARG A 416 6.90 -6.76 -28.43
N LEU A 417 5.71 -6.28 -28.81
CA LEU A 417 5.55 -5.20 -29.79
C LEU A 417 4.80 -4.00 -29.18
N PRO A 418 4.97 -2.78 -29.73
CA PRO A 418 4.29 -1.59 -29.20
C PRO A 418 2.77 -1.71 -29.34
N TYR A 419 2.03 -1.43 -28.26
CA TYR A 419 0.57 -1.27 -28.29
C TYR A 419 0.16 -0.03 -29.10
N ASP A 420 -1.14 0.17 -29.31
CA ASP A 420 -1.65 1.39 -29.92
C ASP A 420 -1.18 2.64 -29.15
N ASN A 421 -0.85 3.69 -29.89
CA ASN A 421 -0.33 4.98 -29.42
C ASN A 421 0.93 4.93 -28.53
N PHE A 422 1.57 3.77 -28.32
CA PHE A 422 2.78 3.66 -27.51
C PHE A 422 3.97 4.47 -28.08
N LEU A 423 4.01 4.66 -29.40
CA LEU A 423 5.06 5.42 -30.09
C LEU A 423 4.74 6.92 -30.21
N GLY A 424 3.61 7.38 -29.66
CA GLY A 424 3.20 8.79 -29.68
C GLY A 424 2.75 9.32 -31.05
N GLN A 425 2.56 8.45 -32.03
CA GLN A 425 2.03 8.76 -33.36
C GLN A 425 0.94 7.76 -33.71
N ASP A 426 -0.19 8.27 -34.19
CA ASP A 426 -1.36 7.45 -34.55
C ASP A 426 -0.96 6.34 -35.53
N LEU A 427 -1.35 5.10 -35.21
CA LEU A 427 -1.14 3.89 -36.01
C LEU A 427 0.32 3.51 -36.34
N ALA A 428 1.33 4.27 -35.91
CA ALA A 428 2.74 3.95 -36.18
C ALA A 428 3.16 2.57 -35.63
N SER A 429 2.48 2.08 -34.59
CA SER A 429 2.71 0.73 -34.06
C SER A 429 2.21 -0.38 -35.00
N LEU A 430 1.20 -0.13 -35.86
CA LEU A 430 0.80 -1.08 -36.91
C LEU A 430 1.92 -1.26 -37.93
N ASP A 431 2.53 -0.17 -38.39
CA ASP A 431 3.66 -0.23 -39.34
C ASP A 431 4.84 -1.01 -38.75
N VAL A 432 5.12 -0.83 -37.45
CA VAL A 432 6.14 -1.61 -36.75
C VAL A 432 5.74 -3.08 -36.69
N LEU A 433 4.48 -3.39 -36.37
CA LEU A 433 3.97 -4.75 -36.36
C LEU A 433 4.16 -5.43 -37.71
N GLU A 434 3.72 -4.77 -38.78
CA GLU A 434 3.78 -5.28 -40.14
C GLU A 434 5.24 -5.52 -40.56
N LYS A 435 6.11 -4.53 -40.35
CA LYS A 435 7.52 -4.65 -40.72
C LYS A 435 8.23 -5.73 -39.92
N MET A 436 7.99 -5.82 -38.62
CA MET A 436 8.66 -6.81 -37.76
C MET A 436 8.18 -8.24 -38.04
N LEU A 437 6.89 -8.44 -38.32
CA LEU A 437 6.34 -9.78 -38.51
C LEU A 437 6.49 -10.30 -39.95
N PHE A 438 6.53 -9.41 -40.95
CA PHE A 438 6.40 -9.83 -42.35
C PHE A 438 7.55 -9.39 -43.27
N SER A 439 8.49 -8.54 -42.82
CA SER A 439 9.62 -8.15 -43.68
C SER A 439 10.64 -9.28 -43.81
N PRO A 440 11.13 -9.57 -45.03
CA PRO A 440 12.28 -10.45 -45.22
C PRO A 440 13.48 -9.94 -44.42
N GLY A 441 13.96 -10.73 -43.47
CA GLY A 441 15.13 -10.39 -42.65
C GLY A 441 14.84 -9.65 -41.34
N SER A 442 13.58 -9.59 -40.88
CA SER A 442 13.26 -9.06 -39.54
C SER A 442 13.85 -9.90 -38.39
N GLY A 443 14.17 -11.17 -38.66
CA GLY A 443 14.67 -12.11 -37.67
C GLY A 443 13.59 -12.68 -36.74
N ILE A 444 12.31 -12.41 -37.03
CA ILE A 444 11.16 -12.92 -36.29
C ILE A 444 10.38 -13.89 -37.17
N ASP A 445 10.21 -15.12 -36.68
CA ASP A 445 9.33 -16.09 -37.31
C ASP A 445 7.85 -15.72 -37.10
N LEU A 446 6.99 -16.18 -38.02
CA LEU A 446 5.55 -15.97 -37.87
C LEU A 446 5.07 -16.55 -36.53
N PRO A 447 4.34 -15.78 -35.70
CA PRO A 447 3.85 -16.24 -34.42
C PRO A 447 2.65 -17.21 -34.58
N ALA A 448 2.38 -17.96 -33.52
CA ALA A 448 1.16 -18.74 -33.37
C ALA A 448 -0.06 -17.83 -33.20
N ALA A 449 0.08 -16.78 -32.39
CA ALA A 449 -1.01 -15.87 -32.06
C ALA A 449 -0.53 -14.45 -31.78
N ILE A 450 -1.49 -13.52 -31.86
CA ILE A 450 -1.41 -12.20 -31.27
C ILE A 450 -2.43 -12.16 -30.12
N ILE A 451 -1.99 -11.86 -28.90
CA ILE A 451 -2.86 -11.66 -27.74
C ILE A 451 -2.92 -10.18 -27.36
N LEU A 452 -4.13 -9.64 -27.20
CA LEU A 452 -4.35 -8.24 -26.81
C LEU A 452 -5.55 -8.05 -25.89
N GLU A 453 -5.49 -6.97 -25.12
CA GLU A 453 -6.63 -6.32 -24.48
C GLU A 453 -7.11 -5.19 -25.42
N THR A 454 -8.41 -4.99 -25.63
CA THR A 454 -8.91 -3.84 -26.41
C THR A 454 -8.78 -2.52 -25.66
N ILE A 455 -8.80 -2.60 -24.32
CA ILE A 455 -8.42 -1.55 -23.39
C ILE A 455 -7.52 -2.20 -22.35
N GLN A 456 -6.26 -1.76 -22.24
CA GLN A 456 -5.33 -2.31 -21.26
C GLN A 456 -5.66 -1.80 -19.87
N GLY A 457 -6.11 -2.69 -18.99
CA GLY A 457 -6.62 -2.25 -17.69
C GLY A 457 -5.53 -1.98 -16.66
N GLU A 458 -4.62 -2.92 -16.45
CA GLU A 458 -3.45 -2.70 -15.58
C GLU A 458 -2.38 -1.83 -16.26
N GLY A 459 -2.40 -1.77 -17.60
CA GLY A 459 -1.50 -0.95 -18.42
C GLY A 459 -1.73 0.55 -18.32
N GLY A 460 -2.80 0.99 -17.64
CA GLY A 460 -3.14 2.41 -17.48
C GLY A 460 -4.43 2.83 -18.19
N VAL A 461 -5.39 1.92 -18.42
CA VAL A 461 -6.62 2.23 -19.18
C VAL A 461 -6.30 2.73 -20.60
N ASN A 462 -5.29 2.14 -21.26
CA ASN A 462 -4.92 2.52 -22.63
C ASN A 462 -5.96 1.95 -23.60
N ILE A 463 -6.65 2.81 -24.35
CA ILE A 463 -7.70 2.41 -25.29
C ILE A 463 -7.06 2.23 -26.66
N ALA A 464 -7.17 1.03 -27.26
CA ALA A 464 -6.85 0.89 -28.67
C ALA A 464 -7.95 1.51 -29.54
N SER A 465 -7.53 2.26 -30.56
CA SER A 465 -8.39 2.76 -31.61
C SER A 465 -9.02 1.61 -32.40
N VAL A 466 -10.21 1.87 -32.95
CA VAL A 466 -10.94 0.92 -33.79
C VAL A 466 -10.11 0.57 -35.04
N GLU A 467 -9.44 1.56 -35.61
CA GLU A 467 -8.56 1.44 -36.77
C GLU A 467 -7.39 0.51 -36.46
N TRP A 468 -6.74 0.68 -35.30
CA TRP A 468 -5.65 -0.19 -34.87
C TRP A 468 -6.12 -1.63 -34.67
N LEU A 469 -7.22 -1.83 -33.94
CA LEU A 469 -7.79 -3.15 -33.70
C LEU A 469 -8.14 -3.89 -35.02
N ARG A 470 -8.73 -3.19 -35.98
CA ARG A 470 -9.02 -3.74 -37.31
C ARG A 470 -7.75 -4.05 -38.09
N GLY A 471 -6.73 -3.19 -38.01
CA GLY A 471 -5.43 -3.42 -38.63
C GLY A 471 -4.75 -4.69 -38.12
N VAL A 472 -4.69 -4.87 -36.79
CA VAL A 472 -4.15 -6.09 -36.17
C VAL A 472 -4.94 -7.33 -36.59
N ALA A 473 -6.27 -7.27 -36.55
CA ALA A 473 -7.12 -8.40 -36.92
C ALA A 473 -6.94 -8.80 -38.39
N LYS A 474 -6.87 -7.82 -39.30
CA LYS A 474 -6.63 -8.06 -40.72
C LYS A 474 -5.27 -8.73 -40.96
N MET A 475 -4.21 -8.21 -40.34
CA MET A 475 -2.87 -8.81 -40.43
C MET A 475 -2.85 -10.25 -39.91
N ALA A 476 -3.58 -10.51 -38.82
CA ALA A 476 -3.67 -11.86 -38.25
C ALA A 476 -4.37 -12.83 -39.22
N GLU A 477 -5.50 -12.42 -39.78
CA GLU A 477 -6.29 -13.20 -40.74
C GLU A 477 -5.50 -13.52 -42.02
N GLU A 478 -4.88 -12.51 -42.65
CA GLU A 478 -4.14 -12.66 -43.91
C GLU A 478 -2.93 -13.62 -43.79
N ASN A 479 -2.42 -13.82 -42.57
CA ASN A 479 -1.18 -14.57 -42.32
C ASN A 479 -1.38 -15.86 -41.50
N ASN A 480 -2.63 -16.27 -41.28
CA ASN A 480 -2.97 -17.44 -40.45
C ASN A 480 -2.33 -17.35 -39.05
N ILE A 481 -2.44 -16.19 -38.41
CA ILE A 481 -2.05 -15.97 -37.01
C ILE A 481 -3.34 -15.89 -36.19
N ILE A 482 -3.40 -16.62 -35.08
CA ILE A 482 -4.61 -16.66 -34.25
C ILE A 482 -4.75 -15.35 -33.47
N LEU A 483 -5.90 -14.68 -33.59
CA LEU A 483 -6.22 -13.50 -32.79
C LEU A 483 -6.89 -13.90 -31.47
N ILE A 484 -6.19 -13.65 -30.36
CA ILE A 484 -6.69 -13.84 -29.00
C ILE A 484 -7.07 -12.48 -28.42
N VAL A 485 -8.34 -12.30 -28.08
CA VAL A 485 -8.76 -11.13 -27.28
C VAL A 485 -8.91 -11.56 -25.83
N ASP A 486 -8.05 -10.98 -24.98
CA ASP A 486 -8.19 -11.05 -23.53
C ASP A 486 -9.24 -10.03 -23.09
N ASP A 487 -10.48 -10.50 -22.92
CA ASP A 487 -11.62 -9.69 -22.50
C ASP A 487 -11.94 -9.88 -21.01
N ILE A 488 -10.95 -10.32 -20.22
CA ILE A 488 -11.15 -10.67 -18.81
C ILE A 488 -11.59 -9.45 -17.98
N GLN A 489 -10.95 -8.28 -18.14
CA GLN A 489 -11.32 -7.07 -17.38
C GLN A 489 -12.32 -6.18 -18.11
N THR A 490 -12.27 -6.15 -19.45
CA THR A 490 -13.04 -5.24 -20.32
C THR A 490 -14.37 -5.83 -20.79
N GLY A 491 -14.54 -7.14 -20.70
CA GLY A 491 -15.76 -7.82 -21.10
C GLY A 491 -16.89 -7.69 -20.07
N CYS A 492 -17.94 -8.47 -20.31
CA CYS A 492 -19.16 -8.51 -19.50
C CYS A 492 -19.76 -7.11 -19.26
N GLY A 493 -19.69 -6.20 -20.24
CA GLY A 493 -20.31 -4.87 -20.16
C GLY A 493 -19.45 -3.74 -19.64
N ARG A 494 -18.21 -4.00 -19.20
CA ARG A 494 -17.36 -2.98 -18.59
C ARG A 494 -17.16 -1.77 -19.51
N THR A 495 -17.08 -1.99 -20.83
CA THR A 495 -16.90 -0.93 -21.83
C THR A 495 -18.20 -0.49 -22.53
N GLY A 496 -19.37 -0.81 -21.96
CA GLY A 496 -20.70 -0.45 -22.50
C GLY A 496 -21.38 -1.55 -23.33
N SER A 497 -20.61 -2.38 -24.03
CA SER A 497 -21.09 -3.58 -24.74
C SER A 497 -20.66 -4.86 -24.03
N PHE A 498 -21.30 -6.01 -24.30
CA PHE A 498 -20.97 -7.26 -23.61
C PHE A 498 -19.51 -7.65 -23.83
N PHE A 499 -19.07 -7.68 -25.08
CA PHE A 499 -17.66 -7.79 -25.44
C PHE A 499 -17.09 -6.41 -25.78
N SER A 500 -15.85 -6.18 -25.42
CA SER A 500 -15.19 -4.88 -25.64
C SER A 500 -14.86 -4.60 -27.11
N PHE A 501 -14.75 -5.63 -27.94
CA PHE A 501 -14.37 -5.54 -29.35
C PHE A 501 -15.54 -5.33 -30.31
N GLU A 502 -16.78 -5.22 -29.81
CA GLU A 502 -17.99 -5.14 -30.65
C GLU A 502 -17.99 -3.93 -31.58
N GLU A 503 -17.59 -2.74 -31.09
CA GLU A 503 -17.54 -1.51 -31.89
C GLU A 503 -16.54 -1.63 -33.07
N ALA A 504 -15.43 -2.33 -32.84
CA ALA A 504 -14.45 -2.58 -33.89
C ALA A 504 -14.95 -3.61 -34.93
N GLY A 505 -16.04 -4.32 -34.66
CA GLY A 505 -16.60 -5.34 -35.54
C GLY A 505 -15.74 -6.61 -35.62
N LEU A 506 -14.87 -6.84 -34.62
CA LEU A 506 -13.96 -7.98 -34.65
C LEU A 506 -14.70 -9.29 -34.40
N LYS A 507 -14.14 -10.37 -34.97
CA LYS A 507 -14.51 -11.76 -34.68
C LYS A 507 -13.26 -12.54 -34.28
N PRO A 508 -12.77 -12.38 -33.04
CA PRO A 508 -11.53 -13.02 -32.59
C PRO A 508 -11.56 -14.53 -32.78
N ASP A 509 -10.41 -15.15 -32.95
CA ASP A 509 -10.33 -16.62 -33.02
C ASP A 509 -10.56 -17.26 -31.65
N ILE A 510 -10.07 -16.59 -30.61
CA ILE A 510 -10.20 -17.00 -29.22
C ILE A 510 -10.55 -15.77 -28.36
N ILE A 511 -11.45 -15.95 -27.40
CA ILE A 511 -11.83 -14.92 -26.41
C ILE A 511 -11.63 -15.51 -25.01
N CYS A 512 -10.88 -14.80 -24.17
CA CYS A 512 -10.72 -15.13 -22.75
C CYS A 512 -11.70 -14.31 -21.91
N LEU A 513 -12.43 -14.99 -21.01
CA LEU A 513 -13.37 -14.38 -20.06
C LEU A 513 -13.10 -14.91 -18.65
N ALA A 514 -13.21 -14.03 -17.64
CA ALA A 514 -13.19 -14.39 -16.22
C ALA A 514 -13.85 -13.26 -15.41
N LYS A 515 -13.36 -12.94 -14.20
CA LYS A 515 -13.80 -11.80 -13.39
C LYS A 515 -15.34 -11.76 -13.27
N SER A 516 -15.98 -10.79 -13.92
CA SER A 516 -17.43 -10.56 -13.87
C SER A 516 -18.29 -11.61 -14.56
N LEU A 517 -17.69 -12.59 -15.24
CA LEU A 517 -18.41 -13.65 -15.95
C LEU A 517 -19.41 -14.42 -15.06
N SER A 518 -19.04 -14.69 -13.81
CA SER A 518 -19.92 -15.41 -12.87
C SER A 518 -21.06 -14.56 -12.31
N GLY A 519 -21.07 -13.26 -12.59
CA GLY A 519 -22.05 -12.29 -12.09
C GLY A 519 -21.90 -11.93 -10.61
N TYR A 520 -21.55 -12.89 -9.75
CA TYR A 520 -21.58 -12.79 -8.29
C TYR A 520 -20.19 -12.81 -7.64
N GLY A 521 -19.12 -12.65 -8.43
CA GLY A 521 -17.73 -12.71 -7.93
C GLY A 521 -17.24 -14.13 -7.61
N LEU A 522 -18.00 -15.17 -7.96
CA LEU A 522 -17.56 -16.56 -7.81
C LEU A 522 -16.45 -16.88 -8.83
N PRO A 523 -15.41 -17.66 -8.47
CA PRO A 523 -14.36 -18.04 -9.40
C PRO A 523 -14.92 -18.79 -10.62
N MET A 524 -14.71 -18.21 -11.81
CA MET A 524 -15.07 -18.79 -13.10
C MET A 524 -14.25 -18.15 -14.20
N SER A 525 -13.87 -18.96 -15.18
CA SER A 525 -13.21 -18.53 -16.41
C SER A 525 -13.69 -19.38 -17.57
N LEU A 526 -13.62 -18.81 -18.77
CA LEU A 526 -14.10 -19.42 -20.00
C LEU A 526 -13.21 -18.99 -21.15
N VAL A 527 -12.80 -19.95 -21.97
CA VAL A 527 -12.22 -19.71 -23.28
C VAL A 527 -13.28 -20.05 -24.31
N LEU A 528 -13.64 -19.05 -25.13
CA LEU A 528 -14.44 -19.26 -26.33
C LEU A 528 -13.45 -19.41 -27.49
N LEU A 529 -13.53 -20.51 -28.23
CA LEU A 529 -12.65 -20.76 -29.38
C LEU A 529 -13.44 -21.17 -30.61
N LYS A 530 -13.05 -20.71 -31.80
CA LYS A 530 -13.74 -21.08 -33.04
C LYS A 530 -13.71 -22.62 -33.18
N PRO A 531 -14.78 -23.27 -33.69
CA PRO A 531 -14.88 -24.72 -33.70
C PRO A 531 -13.71 -25.45 -34.36
N GLU A 532 -13.14 -24.86 -35.42
CA GLU A 532 -11.98 -25.38 -36.13
C GLU A 532 -10.68 -25.39 -35.31
N LEU A 533 -10.62 -24.62 -34.21
CA LEU A 533 -9.49 -24.59 -33.28
C LEU A 533 -9.62 -25.62 -32.16
N ASP A 534 -10.77 -26.28 -32.01
CA ASP A 534 -11.02 -27.25 -30.93
C ASP A 534 -10.41 -28.63 -31.25
N ILE A 535 -9.08 -28.64 -31.41
CA ILE A 535 -8.28 -29.82 -31.74
C ILE A 535 -7.71 -30.53 -30.49
N TRP A 536 -8.22 -30.16 -29.31
CA TRP A 536 -7.82 -30.76 -28.04
C TRP A 536 -8.11 -32.26 -28.01
N GLN A 537 -7.21 -33.02 -27.38
CA GLN A 537 -7.52 -34.39 -26.99
C GLN A 537 -8.18 -34.41 -25.60
N PRO A 538 -9.03 -35.41 -25.30
CA PRO A 538 -9.65 -35.55 -23.99
C PRO A 538 -8.61 -35.48 -22.85
N GLY A 539 -8.80 -34.53 -21.94
CA GLY A 539 -7.94 -34.35 -20.75
C GLY A 539 -6.64 -33.57 -20.95
N GLU A 540 -6.31 -33.11 -22.17
CA GLU A 540 -5.03 -32.45 -22.50
C GLU A 540 -4.83 -31.07 -21.81
N HIS A 541 -5.93 -30.42 -21.44
CA HIS A 541 -5.94 -29.27 -20.54
C HIS A 541 -7.05 -29.48 -19.51
N ASN A 542 -6.68 -29.57 -18.24
CA ASN A 542 -7.62 -29.83 -17.16
C ASN A 542 -7.46 -28.81 -16.02
N GLY A 543 -8.37 -28.88 -15.07
CA GLY A 543 -8.34 -28.09 -13.85
C GLY A 543 -9.48 -28.55 -12.96
N THR A 544 -9.20 -28.88 -11.70
CA THR A 544 -10.18 -29.48 -10.79
C THR A 544 -11.45 -28.64 -10.73
N PHE A 545 -11.34 -27.35 -10.44
CA PHE A 545 -12.49 -26.47 -10.21
C PHE A 545 -13.22 -25.95 -11.47
N ARG A 546 -12.99 -26.53 -12.66
CA ARG A 546 -13.63 -26.10 -13.92
C ARG A 546 -15.16 -26.28 -13.98
N GLY A 547 -15.71 -27.12 -13.10
CA GLY A 547 -17.15 -27.35 -12.92
C GLY A 547 -17.69 -26.69 -11.65
N ASN A 548 -17.59 -25.37 -11.55
CA ASN A 548 -18.17 -24.60 -10.45
C ASN A 548 -19.64 -24.27 -10.76
N ASN A 549 -20.57 -25.09 -10.26
CA ASN A 549 -21.98 -24.97 -10.64
C ASN A 549 -22.66 -23.73 -10.05
N LEU A 550 -22.26 -23.28 -8.86
CA LEU A 550 -22.76 -22.01 -8.31
C LEU A 550 -22.38 -20.84 -9.23
N ALA A 551 -21.17 -20.84 -9.79
CA ALA A 551 -20.78 -19.84 -10.75
C ALA A 551 -21.60 -19.91 -12.05
N PHE A 552 -21.95 -21.11 -12.54
CA PHE A 552 -22.86 -21.25 -13.69
C PHE A 552 -24.25 -20.68 -13.40
N ILE A 553 -24.79 -20.87 -12.20
CA ILE A 553 -26.08 -20.30 -11.79
C ILE A 553 -26.02 -18.77 -11.75
N GLY A 554 -25.02 -18.21 -11.08
CA GLY A 554 -24.81 -16.76 -11.04
C GLY A 554 -24.61 -16.16 -12.43
N ALA A 555 -23.78 -16.80 -13.27
CA ALA A 555 -23.51 -16.37 -14.63
C ALA A 555 -24.77 -16.39 -15.49
N THR A 556 -25.54 -17.49 -15.43
CA THR A 556 -26.80 -17.61 -16.18
C THR A 556 -27.76 -16.51 -15.80
N LYS A 557 -27.94 -16.26 -14.49
CA LYS A 557 -28.86 -15.22 -14.02
C LYS A 557 -28.40 -13.81 -14.38
N ALA A 558 -27.08 -13.57 -14.45
CA ALA A 558 -26.53 -12.30 -14.89
C ALA A 558 -26.83 -11.99 -16.37
N LEU A 559 -27.09 -13.00 -17.21
CA LEU A 559 -27.49 -12.80 -18.61
C LEU A 559 -28.85 -12.13 -18.77
N ASP A 560 -29.70 -12.14 -17.74
CA ASP A 560 -31.00 -11.45 -17.76
C ASP A 560 -30.83 -9.92 -17.95
N TYR A 561 -29.76 -9.34 -17.39
CA TYR A 561 -29.46 -7.92 -17.57
C TYR A 561 -29.23 -7.54 -19.04
N TRP A 562 -28.69 -8.47 -19.84
CA TRP A 562 -28.39 -8.24 -21.26
C TRP A 562 -29.62 -8.35 -22.15
N GLN A 563 -30.77 -8.73 -21.58
CA GLN A 563 -32.07 -8.72 -22.23
C GLN A 563 -32.89 -7.48 -21.82
N ASP A 564 -32.49 -6.80 -20.75
CA ASP A 564 -33.18 -5.64 -20.21
C ASP A 564 -32.73 -4.33 -20.88
N GLN A 565 -33.61 -3.74 -21.68
CA GLN A 565 -33.35 -2.45 -22.34
C GLN A 565 -33.18 -1.30 -21.33
N GLY A 566 -33.85 -1.36 -20.18
CA GLY A 566 -33.70 -0.37 -19.11
C GLY A 566 -32.29 -0.41 -18.51
N PHE A 567 -31.72 -1.60 -18.32
CA PHE A 567 -30.33 -1.76 -17.89
C PHE A 567 -29.36 -1.15 -18.91
N LEU A 568 -29.51 -1.47 -20.20
CA LEU A 568 -28.61 -0.98 -21.25
C LEU A 568 -28.65 0.56 -21.37
N GLN A 569 -29.85 1.15 -21.38
CA GLN A 569 -30.01 2.61 -21.37
C GLN A 569 -29.44 3.25 -20.10
N GLY A 570 -29.60 2.58 -18.95
CA GLY A 570 -29.03 3.03 -17.68
C GLY A 570 -27.50 3.01 -17.69
N LEU A 571 -26.89 1.98 -18.30
CA LEU A 571 -25.45 1.86 -18.46
C LEU A 571 -24.89 2.98 -19.34
N GLU A 572 -25.54 3.27 -20.48
CA GLU A 572 -25.17 4.36 -21.37
C GLU A 572 -25.22 5.72 -20.65
N LYS A 573 -26.32 6.01 -19.94
CA LYS A 573 -26.47 7.26 -19.16
C LYS A 573 -25.37 7.44 -18.12
N LYS A 574 -25.02 6.39 -17.37
CA LYS A 574 -23.94 6.45 -16.37
C LYS A 574 -22.58 6.64 -17.03
N SER A 575 -22.34 6.00 -18.18
CA SER A 575 -21.10 6.19 -18.94
C SER A 575 -20.92 7.64 -19.39
N ILE A 576 -21.99 8.29 -19.86
CA ILE A 576 -21.96 9.70 -20.26
C ILE A 576 -21.68 10.59 -19.04
N LEU A 577 -22.40 10.36 -17.93
CA LEU A 577 -22.22 11.12 -16.70
C LEU A 577 -20.78 11.08 -16.18
N ILE A 578 -20.17 9.89 -16.12
CA ILE A 578 -18.76 9.75 -15.69
C ILE A 578 -17.85 10.49 -16.67
N SER A 579 -18.08 10.34 -17.98
CA SER A 579 -17.25 11.01 -19.00
C SER A 579 -17.26 12.52 -18.84
N ASP A 580 -18.44 13.12 -18.73
CA ASP A 580 -18.61 14.57 -18.66
C ASP A 580 -18.03 15.12 -17.35
N PHE A 581 -18.34 14.47 -16.23
CA PHE A 581 -17.79 14.84 -14.92
C PHE A 581 -16.25 14.82 -14.91
N LEU A 582 -15.65 13.74 -15.42
CA LEU A 582 -14.21 13.60 -15.41
C LEU A 582 -13.53 14.62 -16.33
N LYS A 583 -14.08 14.89 -17.52
CA LYS A 583 -13.55 15.93 -18.42
C LYS A 583 -13.55 17.30 -17.76
N GLU A 584 -14.62 17.67 -17.07
CA GLU A 584 -14.70 18.93 -16.32
C GLU A 584 -13.70 18.97 -15.15
N LEU A 585 -13.52 17.84 -14.45
CA LEU A 585 -12.52 17.72 -13.39
C LEU A 585 -11.09 17.92 -13.93
N ALA A 586 -10.72 17.28 -15.04
CA ALA A 586 -9.41 17.50 -15.68
C ALA A 586 -9.16 18.96 -16.04
N GLN A 587 -10.17 19.63 -16.62
CA GLN A 587 -10.04 21.04 -17.03
C GLN A 587 -9.78 21.98 -15.85
N ARG A 588 -10.34 21.68 -14.66
CA ARG A 588 -10.10 22.46 -13.43
C ARG A 588 -8.77 22.15 -12.74
N HIS A 589 -8.23 20.95 -12.94
CA HIS A 589 -7.04 20.46 -12.24
C HIS A 589 -5.89 20.08 -13.18
N VAL A 590 -5.63 20.89 -14.21
CA VAL A 590 -4.56 20.67 -15.22
C VAL A 590 -3.15 20.56 -14.64
N GLN A 591 -2.94 21.10 -13.44
CA GLN A 591 -1.68 21.00 -12.68
C GLN A 591 -1.46 19.62 -12.03
N LEU A 592 -2.53 18.84 -11.84
CA LEU A 592 -2.48 17.48 -11.28
C LEU A 592 -2.72 16.42 -12.36
N ILE A 593 -3.71 16.66 -13.22
CA ILE A 593 -4.21 15.71 -14.21
C ILE A 593 -3.68 16.11 -15.58
N CYS A 594 -3.04 15.18 -16.28
CA CYS A 594 -2.49 15.41 -17.62
C CYS A 594 -3.31 14.74 -18.73
N ASP A 595 -4.07 13.70 -18.42
CA ASP A 595 -4.95 13.02 -19.39
C ASP A 595 -6.12 12.31 -18.69
N ILE A 596 -7.24 12.19 -19.39
CA ILE A 596 -8.38 11.37 -18.98
C ILE A 596 -8.84 10.55 -20.17
N ARG A 597 -8.95 9.24 -19.95
CA ARG A 597 -9.35 8.27 -20.98
C ARG A 597 -10.22 7.19 -20.35
N GLY A 598 -11.22 6.75 -21.08
CA GLY A 598 -12.09 5.68 -20.61
C GLY A 598 -13.20 5.39 -21.60
N LYS A 599 -13.89 4.27 -21.36
CA LYS A 599 -15.03 3.84 -22.14
C LYS A 599 -15.99 3.05 -21.26
N GLY A 600 -17.29 3.29 -21.41
CA GLY A 600 -18.30 2.67 -20.56
C GLY A 600 -18.08 3.05 -19.09
N MET A 601 -17.91 2.03 -18.25
CA MET A 601 -17.72 2.17 -16.81
C MET A 601 -16.26 1.91 -16.40
N MET A 602 -15.30 2.11 -17.31
CA MET A 602 -13.87 1.96 -17.06
C MET A 602 -13.13 3.23 -17.45
N TRP A 603 -12.59 3.92 -16.45
CA TRP A 603 -11.96 5.23 -16.63
C TRP A 603 -10.60 5.31 -15.94
N GLY A 604 -9.68 6.00 -16.59
CA GLY A 604 -8.34 6.32 -16.13
C GLY A 604 -8.15 7.84 -16.04
N ILE A 605 -7.63 8.30 -14.91
CA ILE A 605 -7.21 9.69 -14.69
C ILE A 605 -5.69 9.67 -14.54
N GLU A 606 -4.98 10.14 -15.55
CA GLU A 606 -3.52 10.20 -15.56
C GLU A 606 -3.05 11.44 -14.81
N CYS A 607 -2.27 11.23 -13.75
CA CYS A 607 -1.57 12.31 -13.06
C CYS A 607 -0.19 12.55 -13.69
N HIS A 608 0.37 13.75 -13.49
CA HIS A 608 1.73 14.05 -13.98
C HIS A 608 2.79 13.14 -13.36
N ASN A 609 2.59 12.71 -12.11
CA ASN A 609 3.50 11.78 -11.43
C ASN A 609 2.80 10.85 -10.43
N THR A 610 3.53 9.82 -9.98
CA THR A 610 3.06 8.81 -9.03
C THR A 610 2.71 9.39 -7.66
N HIS A 611 3.42 10.43 -7.20
CA HIS A 611 3.16 11.04 -5.90
C HIS A 611 1.76 11.65 -5.86
N GLN A 612 1.40 12.44 -6.87
CA GLN A 612 0.07 13.03 -7.00
C GLN A 612 -1.04 11.97 -7.02
N ALA A 613 -0.88 10.91 -7.82
CA ALA A 613 -1.85 9.82 -7.87
C ALA A 613 -2.01 9.12 -6.49
N SER A 614 -0.89 8.89 -5.78
CA SER A 614 -0.93 8.34 -4.41
C SER A 614 -1.59 9.27 -3.40
N VAL A 615 -1.37 10.58 -3.49
CA VAL A 615 -2.04 11.57 -2.61
C VAL A 615 -3.54 11.51 -2.87
N ILE A 616 -4.00 11.60 -4.12
CA ILE A 616 -5.43 11.52 -4.44
C ILE A 616 -6.04 10.19 -3.96
N LYS A 617 -5.38 9.05 -4.17
CA LYS A 617 -5.85 7.74 -3.67
C LYS A 617 -6.00 7.72 -2.15
N ARG A 618 -5.04 8.32 -1.42
CA ARG A 618 -5.08 8.42 0.04
C ARG A 618 -6.22 9.32 0.51
N GLU A 619 -6.38 10.50 -0.09
CA GLU A 619 -7.48 11.43 0.24
C GLU A 619 -8.85 10.80 -0.05
N ALA A 620 -8.99 10.11 -1.19
CA ALA A 620 -10.20 9.36 -1.51
C ALA A 620 -10.50 8.27 -0.47
N SER A 621 -9.47 7.54 -0.03
CA SER A 621 -9.60 6.54 1.03
C SER A 621 -10.10 7.17 2.34
N GLN A 622 -9.52 8.29 2.77
CA GLN A 622 -9.97 9.00 3.97
C GLN A 622 -11.42 9.51 3.89
N LEU A 623 -11.89 9.77 2.67
CA LEU A 623 -13.26 10.20 2.39
C LEU A 623 -14.25 9.03 2.20
N GLY A 624 -13.80 7.78 2.34
CA GLY A 624 -14.64 6.59 2.18
C GLY A 624 -14.84 6.16 0.71
N LEU A 625 -13.91 6.47 -0.19
CA LEU A 625 -13.95 6.04 -1.59
C LEU A 625 -12.81 5.06 -1.91
N ILE A 626 -13.17 3.87 -2.40
CA ILE A 626 -12.22 2.84 -2.83
C ILE A 626 -11.95 3.00 -4.33
N ILE A 627 -10.69 3.29 -4.68
CA ILE A 627 -10.17 3.45 -6.05
C ILE A 627 -8.79 2.77 -6.15
N GLU A 628 -8.27 2.59 -7.36
CA GLU A 628 -6.96 1.94 -7.52
C GLU A 628 -6.06 2.77 -8.43
N THR A 629 -4.73 2.61 -8.30
CA THR A 629 -3.78 3.12 -9.27
C THR A 629 -3.27 2.02 -10.19
N CYS A 630 -3.01 2.36 -11.44
CA CYS A 630 -2.49 1.44 -12.44
C CYS A 630 -1.53 2.16 -13.40
N GLY A 631 -1.15 1.47 -14.46
CA GLY A 631 -0.12 1.93 -15.39
C GLY A 631 1.28 1.52 -14.96
N PRO A 632 2.25 1.58 -15.87
CA PRO A 632 3.63 1.15 -15.60
C PRO A 632 4.29 1.92 -14.45
N GLN A 633 3.87 3.18 -14.24
CA GLN A 633 4.39 4.08 -13.20
C GLN A 633 3.41 4.29 -12.03
N ASN A 634 2.28 3.56 -11.96
CA ASN A 634 1.22 3.77 -10.95
C ASN A 634 0.71 5.22 -10.86
N ARG A 635 0.68 5.96 -11.97
CA ARG A 635 0.23 7.36 -12.01
C ARG A 635 -1.18 7.54 -12.58
N THR A 636 -1.84 6.45 -12.98
CA THR A 636 -3.23 6.47 -13.47
C THR A 636 -4.17 6.03 -12.37
N ILE A 637 -5.10 6.87 -11.92
CA ILE A 637 -6.21 6.45 -11.06
C ILE A 637 -7.25 5.74 -11.93
N LYS A 638 -7.65 4.54 -11.54
CA LYS A 638 -8.59 3.70 -12.28
C LYS A 638 -9.91 3.59 -11.53
N LEU A 639 -11.01 3.88 -12.25
CA LEU A 639 -12.38 3.79 -11.77
C LEU A 639 -13.09 2.64 -12.47
N LEU A 640 -13.69 1.76 -11.69
CA LEU A 640 -14.43 0.56 -12.09
C LEU A 640 -15.73 0.40 -11.28
N PRO A 641 -16.61 1.41 -11.16
CA PRO A 641 -17.88 1.26 -10.44
C PRO A 641 -18.74 0.12 -10.98
N PRO A 642 -19.58 -0.56 -10.19
CA PRO A 642 -20.51 -1.57 -10.70
C PRO A 642 -21.42 -0.98 -11.79
N LEU A 643 -21.75 -1.75 -12.82
CA LEU A 643 -22.69 -1.34 -13.88
C LEU A 643 -24.09 -1.07 -13.30
N THR A 644 -24.43 -1.77 -12.22
CA THR A 644 -25.69 -1.67 -11.48
C THR A 644 -25.70 -0.56 -10.42
N ILE A 645 -24.62 0.20 -10.22
CA ILE A 645 -24.57 1.27 -9.23
C ILE A 645 -25.75 2.24 -9.40
N GLU A 646 -26.38 2.64 -8.31
CA GLU A 646 -27.46 3.62 -8.33
C GLU A 646 -26.91 4.99 -8.74
N LEU A 647 -27.70 5.78 -9.48
CA LEU A 647 -27.24 7.07 -10.00
C LEU A 647 -26.77 8.02 -8.88
N SER A 648 -27.53 8.09 -7.79
CA SER A 648 -27.19 8.90 -6.61
C SER A 648 -25.88 8.45 -5.95
N THR A 649 -25.63 7.14 -5.86
CA THR A 649 -24.39 6.60 -5.28
C THR A 649 -23.19 6.88 -6.18
N LEU A 650 -23.38 6.79 -7.51
CA LEU A 650 -22.36 7.14 -8.49
C LEU A 650 -21.99 8.64 -8.40
N GLU A 651 -22.99 9.53 -8.39
CA GLU A 651 -22.78 10.96 -8.23
C GLU A 651 -22.07 11.27 -6.90
N GLN A 652 -22.48 10.64 -5.80
CA GLN A 652 -21.80 10.79 -4.52
C GLN A 652 -20.32 10.35 -4.58
N GLY A 653 -20.04 9.20 -5.19
CA GLY A 653 -18.66 8.73 -5.34
C GLY A 653 -17.79 9.65 -6.21
N LEU A 654 -18.37 10.23 -7.27
CA LEU A 654 -17.70 11.23 -8.10
C LEU A 654 -17.43 12.53 -7.32
N LEU A 655 -18.35 12.98 -6.47
CA LEU A 655 -18.14 14.12 -5.58
C LEU A 655 -17.05 13.85 -4.53
N LEU A 656 -16.94 12.63 -4.00
CA LEU A 656 -15.83 12.25 -3.11
C LEU A 656 -14.49 12.26 -3.85
N LEU A 657 -14.46 11.81 -5.10
CA LEU A 657 -13.28 11.86 -5.95
C LEU A 657 -12.85 13.31 -6.22
N GLU A 658 -13.79 14.19 -6.54
CA GLU A 658 -13.50 15.62 -6.72
C GLU A 658 -12.89 16.23 -5.46
N LYS A 659 -13.50 16.00 -4.29
CA LYS A 659 -12.93 16.46 -3.01
C LYS A 659 -11.51 15.94 -2.76
N ALA A 660 -11.23 14.69 -3.11
CA ALA A 660 -9.90 14.11 -2.99
C ALA A 660 -8.89 14.83 -3.91
N VAL A 661 -9.29 15.18 -5.13
CA VAL A 661 -8.47 15.93 -6.09
C VAL A 661 -8.27 17.39 -5.64
N ASP A 662 -9.30 18.01 -5.08
CA ASP A 662 -9.23 19.35 -4.49
C ASP A 662 -8.21 19.38 -3.34
N HIS A 663 -8.32 18.45 -2.38
CA HIS A 663 -7.38 18.34 -1.25
C HIS A 663 -5.94 18.12 -1.71
N ALA A 664 -5.74 17.25 -2.71
CA ALA A 664 -4.44 17.01 -3.30
C ALA A 664 -3.84 18.23 -4.01
N SER A 665 -4.66 19.21 -4.43
CA SER A 665 -4.18 20.44 -5.09
C SER A 665 -3.55 21.44 -4.11
N PHE A 666 -3.77 21.29 -2.81
CA PHE A 666 -3.21 22.16 -1.76
C PHE A 666 -1.90 21.62 -1.15
N HIS A 667 -1.48 20.42 -1.56
CA HIS A 667 -0.22 19.76 -1.19
C HIS A 667 0.79 19.87 -2.33
#